data_AF-A0A1Y6BD81-F1
#
_entry.id   AF-A0A1Y6BD81-F1
#
_cell.length_a   1.000
_cell.length_b   1.000
_cell.length_c   1.000
_cell.angle_alpha   90.00
_cell.angle_beta   90.00
_cell.angle_gamma   90.00
#
_symmetry.space_group_name_H-M   'P 1'
#
loop_
_entity.id
_entity.type
_entity.pdbx_description
1 polymer ?
#
loop_
_entity_poly.entity_id
_entity_poly.type
_entity_poly.pdbx_seq_one_letter_code
_entity_poly.pdbx_strand_id
1 'polypeptide(L)'
;MTQGSAIEGAPARGNATPAPGSDGRLKVEALGGLAFAFLERPIDLPSRKARALLGYLASTRGGRASREHLVGLLWSESSEEKARASLRQAIRLLRQTFQEIGFEGFEAGRSEISLRPEAVRLDVAEVTDAVERGVVHQALFGRERIADSLIAGYEDLDPALRSWLVVQREMLGQKLARGLELQLADAAQAEPGAGKGAAEALLLLDPTHEGACRHLMLARARTGDVASALALYNKLYELLDREYDVEPSEPTQELVVAIKLGEVQAAETPRAAGGEARGEQGGVARPPAADASPRLTLLVGHFDLDGVGDEQKYLCLGFRSELISTLTRFRFWSIVDLSNSALQFNPQSFPEPTYLIHGQLYRDAASVYLVMELKEPASGLVVWSERFVLMLDNYFSAQQKVVRKIAFSLNVHISQERLQRVAGQPDISLDVYDRWLRGHAFVLKWAPDLRWRAVDIFKSIIEDCPQFAMAYSSLVGVLNSNHFIFPGMSRSSEVEREALSLAKKAVEIDPLDSRSQLHLAWSQAMNGEHSIAELGFKLACELNEYDSWTTASAAGGLAFCGRPEIAGPLSEKAIELAVAPVPMVWAYVGCVRYICGDYAGCVQAATQSEDEVLVMAGWKVAALRRLGRPDEARSHVGQLFRRIVAGWRGEAEPSVETMIAWLVGCFPIRDQSILDDLRAQLRAACSEPYPLDDDDALSLVGQVRTGAK
;
A
#
# COMPACT_ATOMS: atom_id res chain seq x y z
N MET A 1 13.20 56.60 54.80
CA MET A 1 13.02 55.94 56.10
C MET A 1 11.96 54.86 55.90
N THR A 2 12.37 53.65 55.50
CA THR A 2 12.58 52.46 56.36
C THR A 2 11.32 51.94 57.04
N GLN A 3 10.93 50.73 56.61
CA GLN A 3 10.42 49.55 57.35
C GLN A 3 9.40 48.85 56.45
N GLY A 4 9.36 47.54 56.26
CA GLY A 4 10.01 46.41 56.92
C GLY A 4 9.13 45.20 56.65
N SER A 5 9.66 44.23 55.90
CA SER A 5 9.01 42.97 55.49
C SER A 5 8.77 42.03 56.67
N ALA A 6 7.61 41.38 56.72
CA ALA A 6 7.34 40.18 57.51
C ALA A 6 6.37 39.25 56.74
N ILE A 7 6.53 37.96 57.00
CA ILE A 7 6.12 36.79 56.23
C ILE A 7 4.85 36.18 56.84
N GLU A 8 3.88 35.79 56.01
CA GLU A 8 2.83 34.79 56.25
C GLU A 8 2.40 34.29 54.86
N GLY A 9 2.57 33.04 54.43
CA GLY A 9 2.12 31.78 55.02
C GLY A 9 1.46 31.00 53.87
N ALA A 10 2.19 30.07 53.26
CA ALA A 10 1.72 29.25 52.14
C ALA A 10 0.53 28.35 52.55
N PRO A 11 -0.53 28.19 51.74
CA PRO A 11 -1.56 27.20 52.05
C PRO A 11 -1.03 25.80 51.73
N ALA A 12 -1.23 24.91 52.70
CA ALA A 12 -0.82 23.52 52.67
C ALA A 12 -1.37 22.77 51.43
N ARG A 13 -0.49 21.96 50.82
CA ARG A 13 -0.86 20.94 49.82
C ARG A 13 -1.73 19.88 50.48
N GLY A 14 -3.04 20.10 50.49
CA GLY A 14 -4.02 19.08 50.82
C GLY A 14 -4.09 18.05 49.69
N ASN A 15 -3.93 16.77 50.03
CA ASN A 15 -4.33 15.65 49.19
C ASN A 15 -5.83 15.78 48.87
N ALA A 16 -6.15 16.41 47.74
CA ALA A 16 -7.49 16.38 47.20
C ALA A 16 -7.75 14.98 46.65
N THR A 17 -8.61 14.24 47.33
CA THR A 17 -9.22 13.01 46.83
C THR A 17 -9.79 13.27 45.43
N PRO A 18 -9.48 12.45 44.41
CA PRO A 18 -9.99 12.68 43.06
C PRO A 18 -11.52 12.64 43.07
N ALA A 19 -12.14 13.59 42.37
CA ALA A 19 -13.59 13.64 42.21
C ALA A 19 -14.09 12.34 41.56
N PRO A 20 -15.24 11.78 42.00
CA PRO A 20 -15.78 10.55 41.45
C PRO A 20 -16.21 10.81 40.00
N GLY A 21 -15.41 10.31 39.05
CA GLY A 21 -15.60 10.53 37.62
C GLY A 21 -14.29 10.68 36.83
N SER A 22 -13.15 10.90 37.48
CA SER A 22 -11.86 10.97 36.78
C SER A 22 -11.42 9.56 36.36
N ASP A 23 -11.70 9.22 35.11
CA ASP A 23 -11.11 8.09 34.44
C ASP A 23 -9.59 8.24 34.52
N GLY A 24 -8.88 7.28 35.13
CA GLY A 24 -7.43 7.35 35.38
C GLY A 24 -6.57 7.22 34.12
N ARG A 25 -7.08 7.70 32.98
CA ARG A 25 -6.50 7.61 31.64
C ARG A 25 -5.89 8.94 31.23
N LEU A 26 -4.80 8.86 30.47
CA LEU A 26 -4.18 10.00 29.80
C LEU A 26 -5.05 10.40 28.61
N LYS A 27 -5.65 11.59 28.65
CA LYS A 27 -6.35 12.17 27.51
C LYS A 27 -5.33 12.76 26.55
N VAL A 28 -5.41 12.34 25.28
CA VAL A 28 -4.59 12.83 24.18
C VAL A 28 -5.51 13.40 23.12
N GLU A 29 -5.33 14.68 22.81
CA GLU A 29 -5.99 15.34 21.69
C GLU A 29 -4.99 15.42 20.53
N ALA A 30 -5.35 14.80 19.41
CA ALA A 30 -4.54 14.73 18.20
C ALA A 30 -5.29 15.23 16.96
N LEU A 31 -6.61 15.45 16.99
CA LEU A 31 -7.37 16.10 15.90
C LEU A 31 -7.23 17.63 15.96
N GLY A 32 -6.03 18.10 15.64
CA GLY A 32 -5.58 19.48 15.79
C GLY A 32 -4.14 19.48 16.31
N GLY A 33 -3.79 20.48 17.13
CA GLY A 33 -2.51 20.45 17.83
C GLY A 33 -2.49 19.37 18.92
N LEU A 34 -1.30 18.83 19.22
CA LEU A 34 -1.14 17.90 20.33
C LEU A 34 -1.36 18.58 21.68
N ALA A 35 -2.38 18.11 22.41
CA ALA A 35 -2.64 18.46 23.80
C ALA A 35 -2.80 17.21 24.66
N PHE A 36 -2.41 17.32 25.94
CA PHE A 36 -2.35 16.20 26.87
C PHE A 36 -2.98 16.62 28.20
N ALA A 37 -3.80 15.76 28.78
CA ALA A 37 -4.36 15.97 30.11
C ALA A 37 -4.46 14.66 30.91
N PHE A 38 -4.28 14.73 32.22
CA PHE A 38 -4.44 13.58 33.12
C PHE A 38 -5.25 14.02 34.35
N LEU A 39 -6.29 13.26 34.70
CA LEU A 39 -7.26 13.65 35.74
C LEU A 39 -7.80 15.08 35.52
N GLU A 40 -8.15 15.40 34.28
CA GLU A 40 -8.61 16.74 33.82
C GLU A 40 -7.60 17.89 34.02
N ARG A 41 -6.34 17.58 34.33
CA ARG A 41 -5.26 18.58 34.45
C ARG A 41 -4.40 18.59 33.19
N PRO A 42 -4.24 19.75 32.53
CA PRO A 42 -3.33 19.87 31.39
C PRO A 42 -1.89 19.50 31.75
N ILE A 43 -1.22 18.79 30.86
CA ILE A 43 0.21 18.44 30.96
C ILE A 43 0.97 19.34 29.99
N ASP A 44 1.87 20.16 30.51
CA ASP A 44 2.77 20.96 29.68
C ASP A 44 4.10 20.22 29.45
N LEU A 45 4.42 19.98 28.18
CA LEU A 45 5.68 19.41 27.74
C LEU A 45 6.45 20.46 26.93
N PRO A 46 7.56 21.03 27.40
CA PRO A 46 8.22 22.13 26.68
C PRO A 46 8.87 21.71 25.35
N SER A 47 9.13 20.41 25.15
CA SER A 47 9.78 19.90 23.94
C SER A 47 8.75 19.44 22.90
N ARG A 48 8.73 20.10 21.72
CA ARG A 48 7.92 19.67 20.57
C ARG A 48 8.24 18.23 20.15
N LYS A 49 9.51 17.80 20.17
CA LYS A 49 9.89 16.41 19.84
C LYS A 49 9.40 15.41 20.89
N ALA A 50 9.36 15.77 22.17
CA ALA A 50 8.77 14.92 23.21
C ALA A 50 7.25 14.80 23.08
N ARG A 51 6.56 15.90 22.73
CA ARG A 51 5.13 15.89 22.38
C ARG A 51 4.87 14.98 21.17
N ALA A 52 5.64 15.14 20.10
CA ALA A 52 5.54 14.33 18.89
C ALA A 52 5.74 12.83 19.17
N LEU A 53 6.73 12.48 20.00
CA LEU A 53 6.96 11.10 20.43
C LEU A 53 5.74 10.52 21.15
N LEU A 54 5.18 11.27 22.09
CA LEU A 54 4.01 10.83 22.85
C LEU A 54 2.76 10.72 21.96
N GLY A 55 2.53 11.70 21.07
CA GLY A 55 1.44 11.68 20.09
C GLY A 55 1.55 10.51 19.11
N TYR A 56 2.78 10.20 18.65
CA TYR A 56 3.07 9.02 17.84
C TYR A 56 2.74 7.72 18.59
N LEU A 57 3.22 7.56 19.83
CA LEU A 57 2.93 6.36 20.63
C LEU A 57 1.42 6.22 20.88
N ALA A 58 0.71 7.31 21.17
CA ALA A 58 -0.73 7.28 21.36
C ALA A 58 -1.50 6.88 20.09
N SER A 59 -1.01 7.29 18.91
CA SER A 59 -1.66 7.04 17.61
C SER A 59 -1.29 5.68 17.00
N THR A 60 -0.22 5.04 17.49
CA THR A 60 0.27 3.76 16.94
C THR A 60 -0.44 2.57 17.58
N ARG A 61 -0.85 1.60 16.75
CA ARG A 61 -1.45 0.35 17.25
C ARG A 61 -0.54 -0.35 18.26
N GLY A 62 -1.08 -0.61 19.46
CA GLY A 62 -0.36 -1.25 20.57
C GLY A 62 0.49 -0.30 21.41
N GLY A 63 0.69 0.94 20.97
CA GLY A 63 1.39 1.98 21.71
C GLY A 63 2.87 1.70 21.95
N ARG A 64 3.56 1.00 21.04
CA ARG A 64 4.97 0.61 21.21
C ARG A 64 5.82 0.99 20.01
N ALA A 65 7.09 1.30 20.26
CA ALA A 65 8.06 1.55 19.20
C ALA A 65 9.50 1.25 19.65
N SER A 66 10.32 0.79 18.70
CA SER A 66 11.75 0.65 18.93
C SER A 66 12.41 2.02 19.02
N ARG A 67 13.51 2.09 19.78
CA ARG A 67 14.31 3.33 19.88
C ARG A 67 14.91 3.75 18.52
N GLU A 68 15.25 2.75 17.71
CA GLU A 68 15.77 2.94 16.34
C GLU A 68 14.72 3.60 15.45
N HIS A 69 13.48 3.10 15.49
CA HIS A 69 12.37 3.67 14.73
C HIS A 69 12.08 5.13 15.15
N LEU A 70 12.03 5.41 16.46
CA LEU A 70 11.79 6.77 16.95
C LEU A 70 12.92 7.73 16.58
N VAL A 71 14.16 7.24 16.49
CA VAL A 71 15.29 8.01 15.95
C VAL A 71 15.05 8.33 14.48
N GLY A 72 14.73 7.33 13.66
CA GLY A 72 14.47 7.50 12.24
C GLY A 72 13.27 8.39 11.93
N LEU A 73 12.25 8.41 12.80
CA LEU A 73 11.02 9.19 12.61
C LEU A 73 11.20 10.67 13.02
N LEU A 74 11.89 10.93 14.13
CA LEU A 74 11.94 12.25 14.76
C LEU A 74 13.29 12.94 14.66
N TRP A 75 14.32 12.28 14.13
CA TRP A 75 15.66 12.85 13.96
C TRP A 75 16.35 12.29 12.71
N SER A 76 15.64 12.19 11.58
CA SER A 76 16.12 11.50 10.37
C SER A 76 17.36 12.16 9.74
N GLU A 77 17.48 13.48 9.89
CA GLU A 77 18.60 14.28 9.36
C GLU A 77 19.80 14.39 10.32
N SER A 78 19.67 13.84 11.53
CA SER A 78 20.74 13.87 12.53
C SER A 78 21.66 12.67 12.40
N SER A 79 22.94 12.84 12.75
CA SER A 79 23.83 11.69 12.91
C SER A 79 23.30 10.75 14.00
N GLU A 80 23.51 9.45 13.84
CA GLU A 80 22.97 8.41 14.72
C GLU A 80 23.29 8.68 16.21
N GLU A 81 24.52 9.11 16.50
CA GLU A 81 24.95 9.46 17.87
C GLU A 81 24.16 10.62 18.47
N LYS A 82 23.96 11.70 17.68
CA LYS A 82 23.21 12.89 18.09
C LYS A 82 21.74 12.55 18.27
N ALA A 83 21.14 11.84 17.31
CA ALA A 83 19.75 11.43 17.36
C ALA A 83 19.46 10.56 18.59
N ARG A 84 20.31 9.57 18.88
CA ARG A 84 20.19 8.73 20.09
C ARG A 84 20.33 9.54 21.37
N ALA A 85 21.19 10.55 21.40
CA ALA A 85 21.33 11.45 22.55
C ALA A 85 20.07 12.29 22.77
N SER A 86 19.50 12.86 21.72
CA SER A 86 18.25 13.63 21.78
C SER A 86 17.06 12.76 22.21
N LEU A 87 16.95 11.53 21.71
CA LEU A 87 15.94 10.58 22.17
C LEU A 87 16.06 10.30 23.68
N ARG A 88 17.30 10.11 24.20
CA ARG A 88 17.50 9.92 25.65
C ARG A 88 17.02 11.11 26.47
N GLN A 89 17.22 12.34 25.99
CA GLN A 89 16.75 13.55 26.66
C GLN A 89 15.22 13.64 26.64
N ALA A 90 14.58 13.37 25.49
CA ALA A 90 13.12 13.38 25.37
C ALA A 90 12.44 12.36 26.32
N ILE A 91 12.99 11.15 26.40
CA ILE A 91 12.47 10.11 27.31
C ILE A 91 12.63 10.52 28.77
N ARG A 92 13.77 11.13 29.13
CA ARG A 92 14.01 11.60 30.50
C ARG A 92 12.96 12.63 30.91
N LEU A 93 12.66 13.58 30.01
CA LEU A 93 11.62 14.58 30.23
C LEU A 93 10.26 13.92 30.44
N LEU A 94 9.84 13.01 29.55
CA LEU A 94 8.56 12.31 29.66
C LEU A 94 8.43 11.51 30.97
N ARG A 95 9.48 10.77 31.35
CA ARG A 95 9.49 10.03 32.62
C ARG A 95 9.32 10.93 33.83
N GLN A 96 10.04 12.05 33.86
CA GLN A 96 9.94 13.00 34.96
C GLN A 96 8.52 13.57 35.06
N THR A 97 7.97 14.05 33.93
CA THR A 97 6.61 14.60 33.89
C THR A 97 5.57 13.57 34.33
N PHE A 98 5.65 12.32 33.85
CA PHE A 98 4.70 11.28 34.23
C PHE A 98 4.83 10.84 35.69
N GLN A 99 6.04 10.82 36.23
CA GLN A 99 6.27 10.55 37.65
C GLN A 99 5.68 11.64 38.55
N GLU A 100 5.80 12.92 38.15
CA GLU A 100 5.26 14.07 38.91
C GLU A 100 3.73 14.07 38.97
N ILE A 101 3.06 13.61 37.91
CA ILE A 101 1.59 13.54 37.84
C ILE A 101 1.01 12.19 38.29
N GLY A 102 1.87 11.19 38.56
CA GLY A 102 1.45 9.85 38.99
C GLY A 102 0.87 8.97 37.87
N PHE A 103 1.27 9.18 36.62
CA PHE A 103 0.83 8.34 35.49
C PHE A 103 1.78 7.15 35.29
N GLU A 104 1.27 5.93 35.43
CA GLU A 104 2.06 4.68 35.34
C GLU A 104 1.96 3.97 33.98
N GLY A 105 1.30 4.59 32.99
CA GLY A 105 1.07 3.98 31.67
C GLY A 105 2.23 4.10 30.68
N PHE A 106 3.36 4.72 31.05
CA PHE A 106 4.52 4.93 30.17
C PHE A 106 5.73 4.12 30.65
N GLU A 107 6.27 3.28 29.77
CA GLU A 107 7.46 2.49 30.04
C GLU A 107 8.52 2.75 28.96
N ALA A 108 9.78 2.85 29.37
CA ALA A 108 10.89 2.95 28.44
C ALA A 108 11.92 1.87 28.77
N GLY A 109 11.94 0.82 27.97
CA GLY A 109 12.93 -0.25 28.05
C GLY A 109 14.26 0.10 27.38
N ARG A 110 15.15 -0.90 27.33
CA ARG A 110 16.45 -0.79 26.65
C ARG A 110 16.31 -0.76 25.13
N SER A 111 15.39 -1.53 24.56
CA SER A 111 15.14 -1.65 23.11
C SER A 111 13.85 -0.95 22.66
N GLU A 112 12.82 -0.96 23.51
CA GLU A 112 11.46 -0.51 23.17
C GLU A 112 10.97 0.57 24.14
N ILE A 113 10.06 1.42 23.65
CA ILE A 113 9.32 2.41 24.42
C ILE A 113 7.84 2.12 24.22
N SER A 114 7.06 2.12 25.30
CA SER A 114 5.65 1.81 25.27
C SER A 114 4.80 2.79 26.07
N LEU A 115 3.60 3.00 25.57
CA LEU A 115 2.49 3.70 26.19
C LEU A 115 1.32 2.73 26.19
N ARG A 116 0.83 2.33 27.38
CA ARG A 116 -0.23 1.32 27.52
C ARG A 116 -1.54 1.82 26.88
N PRO A 117 -2.06 1.17 25.82
CA PRO A 117 -3.25 1.66 25.12
C PRO A 117 -4.48 1.80 26.01
N GLU A 118 -4.65 0.89 26.99
CA GLU A 118 -5.79 0.89 27.90
C GLU A 118 -5.76 2.08 28.88
N ALA A 119 -4.58 2.64 29.12
CA ALA A 119 -4.36 3.80 29.98
C ALA A 119 -4.48 5.14 29.22
N VAL A 120 -4.84 5.11 27.93
CA VAL A 120 -4.92 6.28 27.05
C VAL A 120 -6.33 6.43 26.49
N ARG A 121 -6.79 7.67 26.41
CA ARG A 121 -8.00 8.06 25.70
C ARG A 121 -7.60 9.03 24.59
N LEU A 122 -7.79 8.61 23.34
CA LEU A 122 -7.39 9.35 22.14
C LEU A 122 -8.63 9.79 21.36
N ASP A 123 -8.74 11.09 21.08
CA ASP A 123 -9.85 11.68 20.33
C ASP A 123 -10.05 11.06 18.93
N VAL A 124 -8.96 10.83 18.18
CA VAL A 124 -9.00 10.18 16.86
C VAL A 124 -9.65 8.80 16.96
N ALA A 125 -9.27 8.01 17.97
CA ALA A 125 -9.80 6.67 18.19
C ALA A 125 -11.30 6.70 18.50
N GLU A 126 -11.76 7.66 19.32
CA GLU A 126 -13.19 7.85 19.61
C GLU A 126 -14.01 8.14 18.34
N VAL A 127 -13.49 8.98 17.45
CA VAL A 127 -14.15 9.29 16.17
C VAL A 127 -14.19 8.06 15.29
N THR A 128 -13.07 7.34 15.13
CA THR A 128 -13.03 6.15 14.26
C THR A 128 -13.92 5.02 14.79
N ASP A 129 -13.92 4.77 16.10
CA ASP A 129 -14.72 3.71 16.73
C ASP A 129 -16.21 4.02 16.67
N ALA A 130 -16.60 5.31 16.74
CA ALA A 130 -17.98 5.72 16.53
C ALA A 130 -18.44 5.43 15.09
N VAL A 131 -17.64 5.80 14.10
CA VAL A 131 -17.96 5.58 12.68
C VAL A 131 -18.03 4.09 12.35
N GLU A 132 -17.11 3.27 12.88
CA GLU A 132 -17.14 1.80 12.72
C GLU A 132 -18.40 1.18 13.31
N ARG A 133 -18.94 1.75 14.39
CA ARG A 133 -20.21 1.31 15.01
C ARG A 133 -21.46 1.85 14.33
N GLY A 134 -21.33 2.53 13.19
CA GLY A 134 -22.47 3.10 12.47
C GLY A 134 -22.99 4.41 13.08
N VAL A 135 -22.19 5.11 13.91
CA VAL A 135 -22.57 6.36 14.56
C VAL A 135 -21.76 7.53 14.00
N VAL A 136 -22.44 8.58 13.54
CA VAL A 136 -21.77 9.81 13.09
C VAL A 136 -21.33 10.63 14.31
N HIS A 137 -20.02 10.73 14.53
CA HIS A 137 -19.46 11.45 15.67
C HIS A 137 -19.53 12.98 15.49
N GLN A 138 -19.83 13.72 16.56
CA GLN A 138 -20.01 15.19 16.49
C GLN A 138 -18.74 15.94 16.01
N ALA A 139 -17.56 15.42 16.32
CA ALA A 139 -16.29 16.03 15.89
C ALA A 139 -16.19 16.20 14.36
N LEU A 140 -16.82 15.31 13.58
CA LEU A 140 -16.82 15.37 12.10
C LEU A 140 -17.44 16.67 11.56
N PHE A 141 -18.27 17.35 12.34
CA PHE A 141 -18.91 18.61 11.94
C PHE A 141 -18.11 19.86 12.35
N GLY A 142 -17.06 19.70 13.15
CA GLY A 142 -16.32 20.83 13.72
C GLY A 142 -15.30 21.46 12.77
N ARG A 143 -14.89 20.75 11.71
CA ARG A 143 -13.83 21.19 10.78
C ARG A 143 -13.96 20.49 9.42
N GLU A 144 -13.78 21.23 8.33
CA GLU A 144 -13.57 20.65 7.00
C GLU A 144 -12.25 19.86 6.96
N ARG A 145 -12.24 18.71 6.31
CA ARG A 145 -11.08 17.80 6.19
C ARG A 145 -10.41 17.52 7.53
N ILE A 146 -11.20 17.13 8.53
CA ILE A 146 -10.72 16.88 9.90
C ILE A 146 -9.49 15.95 9.96
N ALA A 147 -9.38 15.00 9.02
CA ALA A 147 -8.24 14.11 8.90
C ALA A 147 -6.92 14.89 8.72
N ASP A 148 -6.89 15.96 7.92
CA ASP A 148 -5.71 16.80 7.67
C ASP A 148 -5.21 17.50 8.93
N SER A 149 -6.03 17.57 9.97
CA SER A 149 -5.65 18.19 11.24
C SER A 149 -4.98 17.24 12.23
N LEU A 150 -4.83 15.95 11.90
CA LEU A 150 -4.13 14.99 12.74
C LEU A 150 -2.71 15.49 13.06
N ILE A 151 -2.42 15.79 14.33
CA ILE A 151 -1.13 16.28 14.83
C ILE A 151 -0.67 17.53 14.03
N ALA A 152 -1.60 18.48 13.83
CA ALA A 152 -1.34 19.74 13.14
C ALA A 152 -0.27 20.59 13.84
N GLY A 153 0.60 21.22 13.05
CA GLY A 153 1.68 22.07 13.55
C GLY A 153 2.92 21.30 13.99
N TYR A 154 3.17 20.12 13.43
CA TYR A 154 4.34 19.26 13.67
C TYR A 154 5.03 18.81 12.35
N GLU A 155 4.54 19.27 11.20
CA GLU A 155 5.00 18.90 9.85
C GLU A 155 6.41 19.42 9.54
N ASP A 156 6.83 20.49 10.21
CA ASP A 156 8.14 21.15 10.07
C ASP A 156 9.22 20.51 10.95
N LEU A 157 8.88 19.55 11.82
CA LEU A 157 9.84 19.00 12.76
C LEU A 157 10.88 18.08 12.12
N ASP A 158 10.46 17.23 11.20
CA ASP A 158 11.32 16.23 10.55
C ASP A 158 10.70 15.75 9.23
N PRO A 159 11.48 15.57 8.14
CA PRO A 159 10.97 15.02 6.89
C PRO A 159 10.33 13.63 7.02
N ALA A 160 10.87 12.76 7.88
CA ALA A 160 10.31 11.43 8.09
C ALA A 160 8.97 11.49 8.83
N LEU A 161 8.86 12.35 9.86
CA LEU A 161 7.60 12.61 10.54
C LEU A 161 6.57 13.24 9.60
N ARG A 162 6.98 14.18 8.75
CA ARG A 162 6.10 14.81 7.75
C ARG A 162 5.51 13.78 6.80
N SER A 163 6.35 12.90 6.26
CA SER A 163 5.93 11.81 5.38
C SER A 163 4.96 10.86 6.08
N TRP A 164 5.27 10.50 7.33
CA TRP A 164 4.36 9.70 8.16
C TRP A 164 3.01 10.40 8.38
N LEU A 165 2.99 11.70 8.69
CA LEU A 165 1.76 12.47 8.88
C LEU A 165 0.90 12.49 7.62
N VAL A 166 1.49 12.72 6.44
CA VAL A 166 0.77 12.66 5.16
C VAL A 166 0.05 11.32 5.00
N VAL A 167 0.76 10.22 5.27
CA VAL A 167 0.18 8.88 5.17
C VAL A 167 -0.92 8.65 6.20
N GLN A 168 -0.70 9.01 7.47
CA GLN A 168 -1.69 8.80 8.52
C GLN A 168 -2.96 9.62 8.31
N ARG A 169 -2.83 10.86 7.82
CA ARG A 169 -3.96 11.73 7.49
C ARG A 169 -4.78 11.14 6.36
N GLU A 170 -4.13 10.70 5.30
CA GLU A 170 -4.80 10.04 4.17
C GLU A 170 -5.52 8.76 4.62
N MET A 171 -4.86 7.91 5.41
CA MET A 171 -5.46 6.68 5.93
C MET A 171 -6.65 6.95 6.85
N LEU A 172 -6.54 7.95 7.73
CA LEU A 172 -7.64 8.38 8.60
C LEU A 172 -8.83 8.88 7.78
N GLY A 173 -8.57 9.75 6.79
CA GLY A 173 -9.60 10.28 5.90
C GLY A 173 -10.34 9.16 5.17
N GLN A 174 -9.61 8.22 4.57
CA GLN A 174 -10.22 7.08 3.88
C GLN A 174 -11.03 6.18 4.81
N LYS A 175 -10.52 5.90 6.01
CA LYS A 175 -11.22 5.08 7.01
C LYS A 175 -12.55 5.71 7.42
N LEU A 176 -12.54 7.02 7.68
CA LEU A 176 -13.73 7.78 8.04
C LEU A 176 -14.71 7.84 6.87
N ALA A 177 -14.24 8.16 5.67
CA ALA A 177 -15.07 8.21 4.46
C ALA A 177 -15.75 6.87 4.23
N ARG A 178 -15.00 5.76 4.31
CA ARG A 178 -15.55 4.43 4.08
C ARG A 178 -16.65 4.06 5.06
N GLY A 179 -16.43 4.29 6.35
CA GLY A 179 -17.46 3.98 7.35
C GLY A 179 -18.71 4.84 7.16
N LEU A 180 -18.57 6.10 6.76
CA LEU A 180 -19.71 6.97 6.47
C LEU A 180 -20.43 6.60 5.15
N GLU A 181 -19.72 6.16 4.12
CA GLU A 181 -20.30 5.63 2.87
C GLU A 181 -21.18 4.41 3.14
N LEU A 182 -20.71 3.48 3.97
CA LEU A 182 -21.48 2.30 4.38
C LEU A 182 -22.76 2.70 5.11
N GLN A 183 -22.65 3.62 6.07
CA GLN A 183 -23.82 4.17 6.76
C GLN A 183 -24.80 4.87 5.79
N LEU A 184 -24.30 5.58 4.80
CA LEU A 184 -25.12 6.26 3.79
C LEU A 184 -25.85 5.25 2.90
N ALA A 185 -25.17 4.18 2.48
CA ALA A 185 -25.74 3.10 1.69
C ALA A 185 -26.84 2.35 2.46
N ASP A 186 -26.60 2.02 3.73
CA ASP A 186 -27.58 1.36 4.60
C ASP A 186 -28.82 2.26 4.81
N ALA A 187 -28.60 3.55 5.06
CA ALA A 187 -29.67 4.51 5.27
C ALA A 187 -30.53 4.73 4.01
N ALA A 188 -29.92 4.72 2.82
CA ALA A 188 -30.64 4.84 1.55
C ALA A 188 -31.61 3.67 1.30
N GLN A 189 -31.36 2.50 1.88
CA GLN A 189 -32.24 1.33 1.80
C GLN A 189 -33.36 1.33 2.86
N ALA A 190 -33.13 1.96 4.01
CA ALA A 190 -34.05 1.92 5.15
C ALA A 190 -35.22 2.90 5.04
N GLU A 191 -34.94 4.21 4.93
CA GLU A 191 -35.98 5.25 4.88
C GLU A 191 -35.53 6.47 4.04
N PRO A 192 -36.43 7.07 3.23
CA PRO A 192 -36.19 8.35 2.56
C PRO A 192 -35.81 9.45 3.57
N GLY A 193 -34.58 10.00 3.46
CA GLY A 193 -34.09 11.07 4.34
C GLY A 193 -33.25 10.61 5.53
N ALA A 194 -33.16 9.31 5.77
CA ALA A 194 -32.14 8.74 6.67
C ALA A 194 -30.73 8.99 6.10
N GLY A 195 -29.71 9.01 6.96
CA GLY A 195 -28.31 9.16 6.53
C GLY A 195 -27.89 10.61 6.21
N LYS A 196 -28.74 11.61 6.44
CA LYS A 196 -28.38 13.04 6.27
C LYS A 196 -27.08 13.41 7.00
N GLY A 197 -26.94 13.00 8.26
CA GLY A 197 -25.73 13.29 9.04
C GLY A 197 -24.47 12.66 8.45
N ALA A 198 -24.57 11.45 7.89
CA ALA A 198 -23.45 10.78 7.23
C ALA A 198 -23.06 11.50 5.94
N ALA A 199 -24.04 11.91 5.11
CA ALA A 199 -23.80 12.68 3.90
C ALA A 199 -23.20 14.07 4.18
N GLU A 200 -23.66 14.77 5.24
CA GLU A 200 -23.09 16.04 5.67
C GLU A 200 -21.64 15.88 6.16
N ALA A 201 -21.37 14.85 6.97
CA ALA A 201 -20.02 14.54 7.42
C ALA A 201 -19.09 14.16 6.26
N LEU A 202 -19.59 13.40 5.26
CA LEU A 202 -18.84 13.06 4.05
C LEU A 202 -18.46 14.30 3.24
N LEU A 203 -19.36 15.27 3.05
CA LEU A 203 -19.05 16.50 2.33
C LEU A 203 -18.08 17.43 3.08
N LEU A 204 -18.07 17.38 4.41
CA LEU A 204 -17.05 18.07 5.20
C LEU A 204 -15.69 17.39 5.10
N LEU A 205 -15.67 16.06 5.00
CA LEU A 205 -14.44 15.28 4.83
C LEU A 205 -13.88 15.40 3.42
N ASP A 206 -14.73 15.29 2.41
CA ASP A 206 -14.44 15.43 0.99
C ASP A 206 -15.53 16.28 0.30
N PRO A 207 -15.26 17.58 0.06
CA PRO A 207 -16.20 18.46 -0.62
C PRO A 207 -16.51 18.05 -2.08
N THR A 208 -15.69 17.20 -2.70
CA THR A 208 -15.90 16.69 -4.06
C THR A 208 -16.77 15.43 -4.09
N HIS A 209 -17.30 14.99 -2.94
CA HIS A 209 -18.03 13.74 -2.84
C HIS A 209 -19.43 13.81 -3.49
N GLU A 210 -19.49 13.48 -4.78
CA GLU A 210 -20.72 13.56 -5.58
C GLU A 210 -21.87 12.72 -5.02
N GLY A 211 -21.61 11.50 -4.52
CA GLY A 211 -22.65 10.64 -3.95
C GLY A 211 -23.38 11.27 -2.75
N ALA A 212 -22.63 11.81 -1.79
CA ALA A 212 -23.16 12.55 -0.65
C ALA A 212 -23.89 13.83 -1.08
N CYS A 213 -23.35 14.55 -2.08
CA CYS A 213 -24.02 15.72 -2.68
C CYS A 213 -25.40 15.34 -3.25
N ARG A 214 -25.47 14.31 -4.10
CA ARG A 214 -26.72 13.79 -4.66
C ARG A 214 -27.73 13.39 -3.58
N HIS A 215 -27.28 12.72 -2.51
CA HIS A 215 -28.16 12.33 -1.40
C HIS A 215 -28.80 13.54 -0.72
N LEU A 216 -28.02 14.59 -0.43
CA LEU A 216 -28.53 15.81 0.19
C LEU A 216 -29.41 16.62 -0.77
N MET A 217 -29.07 16.67 -2.07
CA MET A 217 -29.91 17.27 -3.11
C MET A 217 -31.28 16.59 -3.16
N LEU A 218 -31.30 15.26 -3.20
CA LEU A 218 -32.52 14.46 -3.23
C LEU A 218 -33.37 14.68 -1.97
N ALA A 219 -32.74 14.65 -0.78
CA ALA A 219 -33.42 14.90 0.49
C ALA A 219 -34.07 16.30 0.53
N ARG A 220 -33.36 17.35 0.09
CA ARG A 220 -33.89 18.73 0.05
C ARG A 220 -35.01 18.90 -0.98
N ALA A 221 -34.84 18.32 -2.17
CA ALA A 221 -35.85 18.38 -3.23
C ALA A 221 -37.17 17.72 -2.81
N ARG A 222 -37.11 16.59 -2.11
CA ARG A 222 -38.28 15.89 -1.54
C ARG A 222 -38.99 16.71 -0.47
N THR A 223 -38.27 17.45 0.36
CA THR A 223 -38.88 18.39 1.32
C THR A 223 -39.36 19.70 0.70
N GLY A 224 -39.35 19.83 -0.64
CA GLY A 224 -39.78 21.04 -1.35
C GLY A 224 -38.72 22.15 -1.45
N ASP A 225 -37.52 21.94 -0.92
CA ASP A 225 -36.44 22.93 -0.91
C ASP A 225 -35.54 22.78 -2.15
N VAL A 226 -36.11 23.09 -3.31
CA VAL A 226 -35.43 23.01 -4.61
C VAL A 226 -34.26 24.00 -4.69
N ALA A 227 -34.41 25.19 -4.13
CA ALA A 227 -33.38 26.23 -4.17
C ALA A 227 -32.09 25.77 -3.46
N SER A 228 -32.21 25.22 -2.25
CA SER A 228 -31.05 24.70 -1.52
C SER A 228 -30.45 23.43 -2.14
N ALA A 229 -31.24 22.63 -2.87
CA ALA A 229 -30.73 21.50 -3.64
C ALA A 229 -29.86 21.97 -4.82
N LEU A 230 -30.33 22.94 -5.60
CA LEU A 230 -29.57 23.49 -6.73
C LEU A 230 -28.32 24.28 -6.27
N ALA A 231 -28.38 24.92 -5.09
CA ALA A 231 -27.21 25.57 -4.51
C ALA A 231 -26.08 24.57 -4.17
N LEU A 232 -26.41 23.36 -3.70
CA LEU A 232 -25.40 22.31 -3.46
C LEU A 232 -24.72 21.88 -4.76
N TYR A 233 -25.50 21.68 -5.82
CA TYR A 233 -24.96 21.34 -7.13
C TYR A 233 -24.03 22.42 -7.66
N ASN A 234 -24.43 23.70 -7.62
CA ASN A 234 -23.59 24.79 -8.11
C ASN A 234 -22.27 24.87 -7.33
N LYS A 235 -22.30 24.69 -6.00
CA LYS A 235 -21.08 24.65 -5.18
C LYS A 235 -20.16 23.50 -5.59
N LEU A 236 -20.72 22.31 -5.86
CA LEU A 236 -19.95 21.16 -6.34
C LEU A 236 -19.36 21.45 -7.73
N TYR A 237 -20.16 21.96 -8.65
CA TYR A 237 -19.73 22.30 -10.02
C TYR A 237 -18.57 23.31 -10.00
N GLU A 238 -18.74 24.44 -9.30
CA GLU A 238 -17.71 25.49 -9.22
C GLU A 238 -16.41 24.97 -8.60
N LEU A 239 -16.51 24.08 -7.61
CA LEU A 239 -15.34 23.45 -6.99
C LEU A 239 -14.61 22.54 -7.99
N LEU A 240 -15.37 21.65 -8.66
CA LEU A 240 -14.83 20.69 -9.62
C LEU A 240 -14.17 21.38 -10.81
N ASP A 241 -14.81 22.40 -11.36
CA ASP A 241 -14.29 23.21 -12.45
C ASP A 241 -13.03 23.98 -12.03
N ARG A 242 -13.09 24.72 -10.93
CA ARG A 242 -11.98 25.56 -10.47
C ARG A 242 -10.74 24.78 -10.07
N GLU A 243 -10.90 23.69 -9.32
CA GLU A 243 -9.77 22.95 -8.75
C GLU A 243 -9.29 21.80 -9.65
N TYR A 244 -10.15 21.29 -10.53
CA TYR A 244 -9.88 20.06 -11.27
C TYR A 244 -10.17 20.14 -12.79
N ASP A 245 -10.67 21.28 -13.31
CA ASP A 245 -11.03 21.51 -14.73
C ASP A 245 -12.00 20.46 -15.30
N VAL A 246 -12.97 20.03 -14.46
CA VAL A 246 -13.88 18.92 -14.78
C VAL A 246 -15.30 19.23 -14.33
N GLU A 247 -16.26 18.72 -15.09
CA GLU A 247 -17.69 18.80 -14.75
C GLU A 247 -18.13 17.66 -13.81
N PRO A 248 -19.25 17.82 -13.07
CA PRO A 248 -19.89 16.73 -12.33
C PRO A 248 -20.29 15.56 -13.22
N SER A 249 -20.34 14.36 -12.65
CA SER A 249 -20.72 13.13 -13.37
C SER A 249 -22.15 13.15 -13.92
N GLU A 250 -22.41 12.36 -14.97
CA GLU A 250 -23.72 12.24 -15.63
C GLU A 250 -24.91 12.05 -14.66
N PRO A 251 -24.86 11.18 -13.62
CA PRO A 251 -25.98 10.96 -12.70
C PRO A 251 -26.23 12.18 -11.81
N THR A 252 -25.19 12.97 -11.53
CA THR A 252 -25.33 14.24 -10.82
C THR A 252 -26.02 15.26 -11.71
N GLN A 253 -25.68 15.31 -13.00
CA GLN A 253 -26.33 16.18 -13.98
C GLN A 253 -27.81 15.77 -14.23
N GLU A 254 -28.07 14.47 -14.39
CA GLU A 254 -29.43 13.91 -14.56
C GLU A 254 -30.32 14.24 -13.36
N LEU A 255 -29.81 14.11 -12.13
CA LEU A 255 -30.56 14.48 -10.93
C LEU A 255 -30.94 15.96 -10.92
N VAL A 256 -30.06 16.85 -11.36
CA VAL A 256 -30.39 18.29 -11.49
C VAL A 256 -31.52 18.51 -12.48
N VAL A 257 -31.49 17.80 -13.61
CA VAL A 257 -32.57 17.87 -14.62
C VAL A 257 -33.89 17.39 -13.99
N ALA A 258 -33.90 16.23 -13.33
CA ALA A 258 -35.08 15.69 -12.67
C ALA A 258 -35.64 16.63 -11.57
N ILE A 259 -34.76 17.28 -10.79
CA ILE A 259 -35.15 18.27 -9.78
C ILE A 259 -35.78 19.51 -10.45
N LYS A 260 -35.18 20.02 -11.53
CA LYS A 260 -35.71 21.18 -12.27
C LYS A 260 -37.06 20.89 -12.93
N LEU A 261 -37.28 19.65 -13.37
CA LEU A 261 -38.54 19.18 -13.95
C LEU A 261 -39.62 18.82 -12.90
N GLY A 262 -39.27 18.81 -11.60
CA GLY A 262 -40.19 18.48 -10.51
C GLY A 262 -40.50 16.99 -10.36
N GLU A 263 -39.78 16.12 -11.07
CA GLU A 263 -40.04 14.67 -11.14
C GLU A 263 -39.74 13.97 -9.81
N VAL A 264 -38.80 14.51 -9.03
CA VAL A 264 -38.39 14.01 -7.72
C VAL A 264 -39.49 14.16 -6.66
N GLN A 265 -40.35 15.18 -6.78
CA GLN A 265 -41.48 15.43 -5.87
C GLN A 265 -42.70 14.57 -6.22
N ALA A 266 -42.89 14.24 -7.51
CA ALA A 266 -44.05 13.51 -8.00
C ALA A 266 -44.04 12.01 -7.60
N ALA A 267 -42.86 11.44 -7.33
CA ALA A 267 -42.67 10.04 -6.98
C ALA A 267 -43.28 9.62 -5.62
N GLU A 268 -43.73 10.57 -4.79
CA GLU A 268 -44.35 10.30 -3.48
C GLU A 268 -45.89 10.23 -3.49
N THR A 269 -46.56 10.20 -4.66
CA THR A 269 -48.01 9.92 -4.67
C THR A 269 -48.22 8.41 -4.65
N PRO A 270 -48.72 7.77 -3.56
CA PRO A 270 -49.06 6.36 -3.59
C PRO A 270 -50.31 6.23 -4.45
N ARG A 271 -50.14 5.79 -5.71
CA ARG A 271 -51.26 5.41 -6.55
C ARG A 271 -51.77 4.08 -6.02
N ALA A 272 -52.71 4.15 -5.09
CA ALA A 272 -53.53 3.01 -4.68
C ALA A 272 -54.23 2.46 -5.94
N ALA A 273 -53.72 1.36 -6.46
CA ALA A 273 -54.42 0.51 -7.42
C ALA A 273 -54.20 -0.93 -6.96
N GLY A 274 -55.26 -1.52 -6.41
CA GLY A 274 -55.30 -2.90 -5.96
C GLY A 274 -55.04 -3.88 -7.11
N GLY A 275 -54.36 -4.97 -6.75
CA GLY A 275 -54.06 -6.10 -7.62
C GLY A 275 -53.59 -7.27 -6.78
N GLU A 276 -54.58 -7.99 -6.26
CA GLU A 276 -54.62 -9.34 -5.69
C GLU A 276 -53.33 -10.15 -5.49
N ALA A 277 -53.26 -10.72 -4.29
CA ALA A 277 -52.26 -11.64 -3.81
C ALA A 277 -52.28 -13.02 -4.52
N ARG A 278 -51.08 -13.48 -4.88
CA ARG A 278 -50.60 -14.88 -4.79
C ARG A 278 -49.10 -14.73 -4.45
N GLY A 279 -48.55 -15.20 -3.34
CA GLY A 279 -48.90 -16.33 -2.51
C GLY A 279 -47.72 -17.30 -2.56
N GLU A 280 -46.63 -16.99 -1.86
CA GLU A 280 -45.61 -17.98 -1.45
C GLU A 280 -44.81 -17.43 -0.27
N GLN A 281 -44.97 -18.11 0.88
CA GLN A 281 -44.27 -17.88 2.13
C GLN A 281 -43.04 -18.77 2.20
N GLY A 282 -41.96 -18.28 2.82
CA GLY A 282 -41.11 -19.12 3.67
C GLY A 282 -39.62 -19.03 3.41
N GLY A 283 -38.95 -18.10 4.09
CA GLY A 283 -37.49 -18.11 4.20
C GLY A 283 -36.94 -16.81 4.76
N VAL A 284 -37.16 -16.53 6.05
CA VAL A 284 -36.42 -15.47 6.76
C VAL A 284 -34.96 -15.96 6.88
N ALA A 285 -34.16 -15.65 5.86
CA ALA A 285 -32.72 -15.78 5.93
C ALA A 285 -32.20 -14.67 6.84
N ARG A 286 -31.78 -15.08 8.04
CA ARG A 286 -30.94 -14.29 8.94
C ARG A 286 -29.74 -13.74 8.13
N PRO A 287 -29.45 -12.44 8.17
CA PRO A 287 -28.31 -11.89 7.43
C PRO A 287 -27.02 -12.57 7.92
N PRO A 288 -26.16 -13.07 7.01
CA PRO A 288 -24.82 -13.45 7.38
C PRO A 288 -24.07 -12.21 7.87
N ALA A 289 -23.18 -12.44 8.82
CA ALA A 289 -22.39 -11.43 9.51
C ALA A 289 -21.69 -10.46 8.54
N ALA A 290 -21.54 -9.23 9.01
CA ALA A 290 -20.71 -8.20 8.40
C ALA A 290 -19.34 -8.76 8.01
N ASP A 291 -19.05 -8.86 6.72
CA ASP A 291 -17.71 -8.73 6.19
C ASP A 291 -17.73 -8.45 4.68
N ALA A 292 -16.84 -7.56 4.26
CA ALA A 292 -16.53 -7.15 2.89
C ALA A 292 -17.67 -6.51 2.05
N SER A 293 -17.54 -5.21 1.81
CA SER A 293 -18.13 -4.63 0.59
C SER A 293 -17.62 -5.39 -0.65
N PRO A 294 -18.40 -5.50 -1.73
CA PRO A 294 -18.05 -6.37 -2.86
C PRO A 294 -16.73 -5.92 -3.48
N ARG A 295 -15.73 -6.80 -3.40
CA ARG A 295 -14.41 -6.62 -3.99
C ARG A 295 -14.56 -6.64 -5.50
N LEU A 296 -14.40 -5.49 -6.15
CA LEU A 296 -14.52 -5.38 -7.59
C LEU A 296 -13.21 -5.81 -8.24
N THR A 297 -13.26 -6.76 -9.18
CA THR A 297 -12.08 -7.26 -9.88
C THR A 297 -12.00 -6.63 -11.27
N LEU A 298 -10.88 -5.98 -11.58
CA LEU A 298 -10.56 -5.47 -12.92
C LEU A 298 -9.47 -6.33 -13.53
N LEU A 299 -9.82 -7.09 -14.56
CA LEU A 299 -8.91 -7.85 -15.37
C LEU A 299 -8.37 -6.94 -16.47
N VAL A 300 -7.06 -6.80 -16.59
CA VAL A 300 -6.43 -6.08 -17.70
C VAL A 300 -5.92 -7.09 -18.71
N GLY A 301 -6.65 -7.22 -19.80
CA GLY A 301 -6.37 -8.13 -20.90
C GLY A 301 -5.09 -7.78 -21.66
N HIS A 302 -4.77 -8.62 -22.64
CA HIS A 302 -3.77 -8.30 -23.65
C HIS A 302 -4.26 -7.12 -24.50
N PHE A 303 -3.35 -6.22 -24.85
CA PHE A 303 -3.66 -5.16 -25.80
C PHE A 303 -3.25 -5.63 -27.19
N ASP A 304 -4.16 -5.54 -28.15
CA ASP A 304 -3.92 -5.97 -29.53
C ASP A 304 -3.12 -4.89 -30.26
N LEU A 305 -1.90 -5.24 -30.68
CA LEU A 305 -0.89 -4.30 -31.23
C LEU A 305 -0.68 -4.48 -32.75
N ASP A 306 -1.66 -5.04 -33.45
CA ASP A 306 -1.52 -5.37 -34.86
C ASP A 306 -1.45 -4.11 -35.76
N GLY A 307 -0.51 -4.09 -36.70
CA GLY A 307 -0.40 -3.04 -37.72
C GLY A 307 0.27 -1.73 -37.28
N VAL A 308 0.90 -1.66 -36.10
CA VAL A 308 1.63 -0.48 -35.60
C VAL A 308 3.16 -0.71 -35.50
N GLY A 309 3.96 0.37 -35.54
CA GLY A 309 5.42 0.32 -35.46
C GLY A 309 5.95 0.13 -34.03
N ASP A 310 7.24 -0.19 -33.89
CA ASP A 310 7.87 -0.48 -32.58
C ASP A 310 7.79 0.70 -31.60
N GLU A 311 7.83 1.92 -32.13
CA GLU A 311 7.66 3.15 -31.35
C GLU A 311 6.26 3.23 -30.70
N GLN A 312 5.21 2.84 -31.42
CA GLN A 312 3.84 2.89 -30.89
C GLN A 312 3.54 1.69 -30.00
N LYS A 313 4.20 0.54 -30.24
CA LYS A 313 4.08 -0.64 -29.39
C LYS A 313 4.59 -0.38 -27.98
N TYR A 314 5.75 0.25 -27.81
CA TYR A 314 6.26 0.50 -26.45
C TYR A 314 5.41 1.55 -25.71
N LEU A 315 4.90 2.57 -26.41
CA LEU A 315 3.99 3.57 -25.82
C LEU A 315 2.71 2.91 -25.30
N CYS A 316 2.14 1.99 -26.07
CA CYS A 316 0.95 1.25 -25.66
C CYS A 316 1.22 0.31 -24.48
N LEU A 317 2.32 -0.45 -24.52
CA LEU A 317 2.72 -1.31 -23.41
C LEU A 317 2.99 -0.49 -22.14
N GLY A 318 3.62 0.68 -22.29
CA GLY A 318 3.80 1.66 -21.22
C GLY A 318 2.48 2.15 -20.65
N PHE A 319 1.55 2.58 -21.51
CA PHE A 319 0.19 3.00 -21.14
C PHE A 319 -0.54 1.92 -20.37
N ARG A 320 -0.46 0.67 -20.81
CA ARG A 320 -1.08 -0.47 -20.13
C ARG A 320 -0.47 -0.72 -18.75
N SER A 321 0.86 -0.83 -18.66
CA SER A 321 1.57 -1.08 -17.40
C SER A 321 1.33 0.03 -16.39
N GLU A 322 1.28 1.27 -16.86
CA GLU A 322 0.97 2.41 -16.02
C GLU A 322 -0.49 2.47 -15.65
N LEU A 323 -1.43 2.24 -16.59
CA LEU A 323 -2.84 2.13 -16.26
C LEU A 323 -3.03 1.11 -15.14
N ILE A 324 -2.40 -0.07 -15.22
CA ILE A 324 -2.41 -1.05 -14.13
C ILE A 324 -1.86 -0.42 -12.85
N SER A 325 -0.70 0.22 -12.89
CA SER A 325 -0.10 0.88 -11.72
C SER A 325 -1.02 1.93 -11.10
N THR A 326 -1.60 2.82 -11.90
CA THR A 326 -2.56 3.85 -11.53
C THR A 326 -3.82 3.24 -10.95
N LEU A 327 -4.38 2.21 -11.60
CA LEU A 327 -5.55 1.47 -11.14
C LEU A 327 -5.28 0.77 -9.80
N THR A 328 -4.06 0.25 -9.58
CA THR A 328 -3.71 -0.39 -8.30
C THR A 328 -3.76 0.61 -7.15
N ARG A 329 -3.51 1.90 -7.38
CA ARG A 329 -3.59 2.92 -6.31
C ARG A 329 -5.02 3.08 -5.76
N PHE A 330 -6.05 2.51 -6.41
CA PHE A 330 -7.41 2.47 -5.91
C PHE A 330 -7.66 1.23 -5.05
N ARG A 331 -7.82 1.48 -3.74
CA ARG A 331 -8.10 0.49 -2.71
C ARG A 331 -9.53 -0.08 -2.77
N PHE A 332 -10.21 -0.07 -3.91
CA PHE A 332 -11.49 -0.78 -4.05
C PHE A 332 -11.46 -1.78 -5.20
N TRP A 333 -10.34 -1.82 -5.93
CA TRP A 333 -10.18 -2.65 -7.11
C TRP A 333 -9.07 -3.67 -6.90
N SER A 334 -9.39 -4.91 -7.21
CA SER A 334 -8.39 -5.94 -7.44
C SER A 334 -7.97 -5.89 -8.89
N ILE A 335 -6.75 -5.43 -9.18
CA ILE A 335 -6.24 -5.38 -10.55
C ILE A 335 -5.50 -6.67 -10.86
N VAL A 336 -5.91 -7.36 -11.92
CA VAL A 336 -5.27 -8.59 -12.39
C VAL A 336 -4.70 -8.35 -13.77
N ASP A 337 -3.37 -8.39 -13.87
CA ASP A 337 -2.68 -8.35 -15.15
C ASP A 337 -2.72 -9.74 -15.80
N LEU A 338 -3.49 -9.89 -16.88
CA LEU A 338 -3.59 -11.15 -17.63
C LEU A 338 -2.47 -11.37 -18.66
N SER A 339 -1.57 -10.40 -18.90
CA SER A 339 -0.54 -10.51 -19.95
C SER A 339 0.64 -11.40 -19.57
N ASN A 340 0.83 -11.68 -18.28
CA ASN A 340 1.89 -12.56 -17.78
C ASN A 340 1.38 -13.95 -17.39
N SER A 341 0.10 -14.24 -17.66
CA SER A 341 -0.54 -15.49 -17.29
C SER A 341 -0.63 -16.40 -18.52
N ALA A 342 0.01 -17.57 -18.49
CA ALA A 342 -0.17 -18.62 -19.49
C ALA A 342 -1.57 -19.28 -19.45
N LEU A 343 -2.45 -18.84 -18.55
CA LEU A 343 -3.80 -19.41 -18.40
C LEU A 343 -4.72 -18.95 -19.53
N GLN A 344 -5.47 -19.90 -20.08
CA GLN A 344 -6.64 -19.61 -20.91
C GLN A 344 -7.66 -18.83 -20.07
N PHE A 345 -8.09 -17.67 -20.57
CA PHE A 345 -9.12 -16.84 -19.96
C PHE A 345 -10.44 -17.64 -19.84
N ASN A 346 -10.84 -17.99 -18.61
CA ASN A 346 -12.16 -18.56 -18.32
C ASN A 346 -12.98 -17.58 -17.46
N PRO A 347 -14.00 -16.90 -18.02
CA PRO A 347 -14.83 -15.91 -17.31
C PRO A 347 -15.43 -16.42 -16.00
N GLN A 348 -15.76 -17.72 -15.92
CA GLN A 348 -16.41 -18.33 -14.76
C GLN A 348 -15.46 -18.61 -13.58
N SER A 349 -14.15 -18.40 -13.77
CA SER A 349 -13.15 -18.61 -12.72
C SER A 349 -12.90 -17.37 -11.86
N PHE A 350 -13.56 -16.25 -12.14
CA PHE A 350 -13.35 -14.97 -11.46
C PHE A 350 -14.51 -14.63 -10.49
N PRO A 351 -14.25 -14.02 -9.32
CA PRO A 351 -15.29 -13.65 -8.36
C PRO A 351 -16.07 -12.40 -8.81
N GLU A 352 -17.40 -12.44 -8.77
CA GLU A 352 -18.24 -11.29 -9.14
C GLU A 352 -18.30 -10.20 -8.05
N PRO A 353 -18.34 -8.89 -8.41
CA PRO A 353 -18.38 -8.36 -9.77
C PRO A 353 -16.99 -8.29 -10.43
N THR A 354 -16.85 -8.88 -11.62
CA THR A 354 -15.61 -8.87 -12.42
C THR A 354 -15.80 -8.11 -13.74
N TYR A 355 -14.82 -7.29 -14.10
CA TYR A 355 -14.80 -6.57 -15.37
C TYR A 355 -13.47 -6.77 -16.11
N LEU A 356 -13.52 -6.85 -17.43
CA LEU A 356 -12.37 -6.96 -18.32
C LEU A 356 -12.13 -5.62 -19.03
N ILE A 357 -10.94 -5.07 -18.84
CA ILE A 357 -10.37 -3.97 -19.62
C ILE A 357 -9.60 -4.58 -20.79
N HIS A 358 -10.04 -4.29 -22.00
CA HIS A 358 -9.37 -4.66 -23.24
C HIS A 358 -8.99 -3.40 -24.02
N GLY A 359 -7.85 -3.46 -24.71
CA GLY A 359 -7.32 -2.36 -25.50
C GLY A 359 -6.94 -2.84 -26.89
N GLN A 360 -7.34 -2.12 -27.92
CA GLN A 360 -6.95 -2.41 -29.30
C GLN A 360 -6.31 -1.17 -29.94
N LEU A 361 -5.11 -1.35 -30.49
CA LEU A 361 -4.50 -0.34 -31.34
C LEU A 361 -4.92 -0.57 -32.79
N TYR A 362 -5.27 0.53 -33.45
CA TYR A 362 -5.30 0.55 -34.91
C TYR A 362 -4.73 1.87 -35.42
N ARG A 363 -4.20 1.82 -36.63
CA ARG A 363 -3.65 2.97 -37.34
C ARG A 363 -4.59 3.39 -38.44
N ASP A 364 -4.92 4.68 -38.50
CA ASP A 364 -5.59 5.30 -39.64
C ASP A 364 -4.71 6.45 -40.17
N ALA A 365 -4.45 6.45 -41.49
CA ALA A 365 -3.68 7.37 -42.34
C ALA A 365 -2.43 8.09 -41.76
N ALA A 366 -2.50 8.71 -40.59
CA ALA A 366 -1.41 9.40 -39.88
C ALA A 366 -1.40 9.26 -38.34
N SER A 367 -2.45 8.68 -37.73
CA SER A 367 -2.62 8.63 -36.26
C SER A 367 -2.82 7.20 -35.75
N VAL A 368 -2.37 6.95 -34.52
CA VAL A 368 -2.66 5.71 -33.79
C VAL A 368 -3.78 5.96 -32.79
N TYR A 369 -4.80 5.12 -32.89
CA TYR A 369 -5.94 5.14 -31.99
C TYR A 369 -5.87 3.94 -31.06
N LEU A 370 -6.09 4.20 -29.77
CA LEU A 370 -6.33 3.17 -28.75
C LEU A 370 -7.83 3.14 -28.49
N VAL A 371 -8.49 2.04 -28.84
CA VAL A 371 -9.86 1.77 -28.40
C VAL A 371 -9.77 0.99 -27.11
N MET A 372 -10.45 1.47 -26.08
CA MET A 372 -10.54 0.79 -24.79
C MET A 372 -11.97 0.37 -24.52
N GLU A 373 -12.12 -0.84 -24.01
CA GLU A 373 -13.41 -1.41 -23.68
C GLU A 373 -13.38 -1.97 -22.26
N LEU A 374 -14.43 -1.69 -21.49
CA LEU A 374 -14.73 -2.31 -20.21
C LEU A 374 -15.94 -3.23 -20.40
N LYS A 375 -15.76 -4.52 -20.13
CA LYS A 375 -16.78 -5.56 -20.33
C LYS A 375 -17.04 -6.33 -19.05
N GLU A 376 -18.26 -6.79 -18.85
CA GLU A 376 -18.59 -7.83 -17.86
C GLU A 376 -18.40 -9.20 -18.54
N PRO A 377 -17.39 -10.01 -18.14
CA PRO A 377 -17.04 -11.23 -18.88
C PRO A 377 -18.11 -12.31 -18.87
N ALA A 378 -18.87 -12.43 -17.78
CA ALA A 378 -19.87 -13.47 -17.62
C ALA A 378 -21.06 -13.30 -18.57
N SER A 379 -21.49 -12.05 -18.79
CA SER A 379 -22.62 -11.71 -19.67
C SER A 379 -22.17 -11.32 -21.09
N GLY A 380 -20.90 -10.94 -21.26
CA GLY A 380 -20.39 -10.32 -22.49
C GLY A 380 -20.84 -8.88 -22.67
N LEU A 381 -21.49 -8.27 -21.67
CA LEU A 381 -21.98 -6.89 -21.72
C LEU A 381 -20.79 -5.93 -21.83
N VAL A 382 -20.81 -5.07 -22.86
CA VAL A 382 -19.88 -3.94 -22.94
C VAL A 382 -20.45 -2.83 -22.06
N VAL A 383 -19.81 -2.58 -20.93
CA VAL A 383 -20.18 -1.55 -19.96
C VAL A 383 -19.84 -0.17 -20.52
N TRP A 384 -18.67 -0.06 -21.16
CA TRP A 384 -18.19 1.15 -21.81
C TRP A 384 -17.18 0.81 -22.90
N SER A 385 -17.18 1.56 -23.99
CA SER A 385 -16.19 1.48 -25.08
C SER A 385 -15.92 2.88 -25.61
N GLU A 386 -14.65 3.23 -25.80
CA GLU A 386 -14.28 4.55 -26.30
C GLU A 386 -12.95 4.56 -27.04
N ARG A 387 -12.85 5.52 -27.95
CA ARG A 387 -11.69 5.75 -28.79
C ARG A 387 -10.87 6.93 -28.29
N PHE A 388 -9.57 6.68 -28.11
CA PHE A 388 -8.56 7.68 -27.78
C PHE A 388 -7.54 7.80 -28.91
N VAL A 389 -7.06 9.00 -29.18
CA VAL A 389 -5.81 9.18 -29.93
C VAL A 389 -4.68 8.98 -28.92
N LEU A 390 -3.76 8.04 -29.17
CA LEU A 390 -2.64 7.81 -28.26
C LEU A 390 -1.38 8.48 -28.82
N MET A 391 -1.02 9.61 -28.24
CA MET A 391 0.20 10.36 -28.54
C MET A 391 0.90 10.75 -27.24
N LEU A 392 2.19 11.03 -27.28
CA LEU A 392 2.93 11.43 -26.08
C LEU A 392 2.32 12.71 -25.46
N ASP A 393 1.96 13.68 -26.29
CA ASP A 393 1.41 14.98 -25.88
C ASP A 393 0.06 14.92 -25.15
N ASN A 394 -0.74 13.89 -25.38
CA ASN A 394 -2.08 13.74 -24.81
C ASN A 394 -2.18 12.59 -23.80
N TYR A 395 -1.06 11.93 -23.52
CA TYR A 395 -0.98 10.66 -22.81
C TYR A 395 -1.60 10.71 -21.39
N PHE A 396 -1.23 11.69 -20.55
CA PHE A 396 -1.80 11.85 -19.20
C PHE A 396 -3.30 12.16 -19.25
N SER A 397 -3.72 13.03 -20.18
CA SER A 397 -5.14 13.37 -20.34
C SER A 397 -5.97 12.16 -20.76
N ALA A 398 -5.41 11.29 -21.62
CA ALA A 398 -6.06 10.05 -22.04
C ALA A 398 -6.17 9.08 -20.88
N GLN A 399 -5.10 8.88 -20.10
CA GLN A 399 -5.11 8.03 -18.92
C GLN A 399 -6.12 8.50 -17.87
N GLN A 400 -6.12 9.81 -17.54
CA GLN A 400 -7.08 10.41 -16.62
C GLN A 400 -8.52 10.16 -17.05
N LYS A 401 -8.83 10.37 -18.32
CA LYS A 401 -10.16 10.12 -18.88
C LYS A 401 -10.55 8.65 -18.76
N VAL A 402 -9.65 7.73 -19.09
CA VAL A 402 -9.88 6.29 -18.96
C VAL A 402 -10.17 5.90 -17.52
N VAL A 403 -9.34 6.31 -16.56
CA VAL A 403 -9.52 5.97 -15.14
C VAL A 403 -10.83 6.54 -14.59
N ARG A 404 -11.18 7.79 -14.94
CA ARG A 404 -12.47 8.41 -14.59
C ARG A 404 -13.64 7.58 -15.09
N LYS A 405 -13.59 7.17 -16.36
CA LYS A 405 -14.68 6.42 -16.97
C LYS A 405 -14.82 5.02 -16.41
N ILE A 406 -13.71 4.35 -16.10
CA ILE A 406 -13.72 3.08 -15.37
C ILE A 406 -14.36 3.29 -14.00
N ALA A 407 -13.92 4.29 -13.23
CA ALA A 407 -14.48 4.56 -11.90
C ALA A 407 -15.99 4.80 -11.91
N PHE A 408 -16.41 5.65 -12.84
CA PHE A 408 -17.79 6.03 -13.04
C PHE A 408 -18.67 4.85 -13.44
N SER A 409 -18.24 4.09 -14.45
CA SER A 409 -18.98 2.93 -14.98
C SER A 409 -19.20 1.84 -13.93
N LEU A 410 -18.31 1.78 -12.94
CA LEU A 410 -18.32 0.78 -11.87
C LEU A 410 -19.00 1.28 -10.58
N ASN A 411 -19.58 2.48 -10.63
CA ASN A 411 -20.24 3.14 -9.50
C ASN A 411 -19.36 3.20 -8.23
N VAL A 412 -18.04 3.26 -8.40
CA VAL A 412 -17.09 3.43 -7.31
C VAL A 412 -16.81 4.92 -7.16
N HIS A 413 -17.15 5.47 -6.00
CA HIS A 413 -16.80 6.86 -5.71
C HIS A 413 -15.29 6.97 -5.51
N ILE A 414 -14.66 7.89 -6.24
CA ILE A 414 -13.25 8.22 -6.14
C ILE A 414 -13.17 9.74 -5.99
N SER A 415 -12.56 10.21 -4.90
CA SER A 415 -12.34 11.64 -4.70
C SER A 415 -11.46 12.21 -5.81
N GLN A 416 -11.74 13.44 -6.24
CA GLN A 416 -11.00 14.05 -7.35
C GLN A 416 -9.53 14.29 -7.02
N GLU A 417 -9.24 14.65 -5.76
CA GLU A 417 -7.86 14.78 -5.27
C GLU A 417 -7.07 13.49 -5.42
N ARG A 418 -7.70 12.35 -5.09
CA ARG A 418 -7.06 11.04 -5.23
C ARG A 418 -6.78 10.76 -6.70
N LEU A 419 -7.74 11.02 -7.57
CA LEU A 419 -7.59 10.80 -8.99
C LEU A 419 -6.47 11.65 -9.61
N GLN A 420 -6.35 12.94 -9.26
CA GLN A 420 -5.25 13.79 -9.72
C GLN A 420 -3.89 13.32 -9.20
N ARG A 421 -3.78 13.01 -7.90
CA ARG A 421 -2.52 12.46 -7.33
C ARG A 421 -2.12 11.14 -7.99
N VAL A 422 -3.10 10.36 -8.44
CA VAL A 422 -2.91 9.04 -9.05
C VAL A 422 -2.58 9.13 -10.54
N ALA A 423 -3.16 10.08 -11.27
CA ALA A 423 -3.12 10.13 -12.73
C ALA A 423 -2.14 11.18 -13.31
N GLY A 424 -1.05 11.44 -12.57
CA GLY A 424 0.11 12.21 -13.02
C GLY A 424 0.38 13.47 -12.18
N GLN A 425 1.67 13.78 -11.92
CA GLN A 425 2.04 15.09 -11.41
C GLN A 425 2.03 16.08 -12.58
N PRO A 426 1.22 17.17 -12.54
CA PRO A 426 1.00 18.06 -13.68
C PRO A 426 2.26 18.79 -14.20
N ASP A 427 3.37 18.80 -13.44
CA ASP A 427 4.60 19.52 -13.78
C ASP A 427 5.72 18.64 -14.38
N ILE A 428 5.49 17.34 -14.64
CA ILE A 428 6.53 16.47 -15.24
C ILE A 428 6.46 16.53 -16.77
N SER A 429 7.59 16.84 -17.41
CA SER A 429 7.73 16.76 -18.87
C SER A 429 7.45 15.34 -19.38
N LEU A 430 6.70 15.26 -20.49
CA LEU A 430 6.40 14.00 -21.17
C LEU A 430 7.65 13.24 -21.64
N ASP A 431 8.75 13.94 -21.91
CA ASP A 431 10.06 13.32 -22.22
C ASP A 431 10.61 12.50 -21.05
N VAL A 432 10.51 13.04 -19.82
CA VAL A 432 10.94 12.34 -18.61
C VAL A 432 10.12 11.06 -18.42
N TYR A 433 8.83 11.17 -18.71
CA TYR A 433 7.90 10.05 -18.62
C TYR A 433 8.20 8.95 -19.65
N ASP A 434 8.43 9.32 -20.91
CA ASP A 434 8.81 8.40 -21.97
C ASP A 434 10.08 7.62 -21.62
N ARG A 435 11.10 8.33 -21.13
CA ARG A 435 12.35 7.71 -20.66
C ARG A 435 12.08 6.71 -19.54
N TRP A 436 11.26 7.07 -18.55
CA TRP A 436 10.94 6.16 -17.45
C TRP A 436 10.26 4.87 -17.92
N LEU A 437 9.28 4.97 -18.82
CA LEU A 437 8.59 3.83 -19.41
C LEU A 437 9.57 2.90 -20.15
N ARG A 438 10.51 3.47 -20.92
CA ARG A 438 11.58 2.70 -21.58
C ARG A 438 12.46 1.96 -20.58
N GLY A 439 12.82 2.61 -19.47
CA GLY A 439 13.58 1.98 -18.38
C GLY A 439 12.84 0.78 -17.79
N HIS A 440 11.54 0.92 -17.51
CA HIS A 440 10.70 -0.18 -17.02
C HIS A 440 10.58 -1.34 -17.99
N ALA A 441 10.40 -1.06 -19.28
CA ALA A 441 10.35 -2.09 -20.30
C ALA A 441 11.64 -2.93 -20.34
N PHE A 442 12.79 -2.35 -19.99
CA PHE A 442 14.04 -3.09 -19.83
C PHE A 442 14.13 -3.89 -18.54
N VAL A 443 13.62 -3.39 -17.41
CA VAL A 443 13.59 -4.16 -16.15
C VAL A 443 12.74 -5.43 -16.28
N LEU A 444 11.64 -5.35 -17.02
CA LEU A 444 10.75 -6.50 -17.26
C LEU A 444 11.37 -7.57 -18.17
N LYS A 445 12.33 -7.19 -19.02
CA LYS A 445 13.08 -8.11 -19.86
C LYS A 445 14.26 -8.65 -19.05
N TRP A 446 14.20 -9.93 -18.67
CA TRP A 446 15.19 -10.64 -17.85
C TRP A 446 16.56 -10.84 -18.54
N ALA A 447 17.16 -9.77 -19.06
CA ALA A 447 18.45 -9.75 -19.74
C ALA A 447 19.43 -8.81 -18.99
N PRO A 448 20.63 -9.29 -18.61
CA PRO A 448 21.61 -8.51 -17.84
C PRO A 448 21.94 -7.13 -18.43
N ASP A 449 22.19 -7.08 -19.74
CA ASP A 449 22.60 -5.85 -20.42
C ASP A 449 21.48 -4.80 -20.50
N LEU A 450 20.22 -5.25 -20.57
CA LEU A 450 19.06 -4.35 -20.57
C LEU A 450 18.84 -3.74 -19.19
N ARG A 451 19.17 -4.48 -18.13
CA ARG A 451 18.99 -4.02 -16.76
C ARG A 451 19.93 -2.88 -16.38
N TRP A 452 21.17 -2.91 -16.85
CA TRP A 452 22.11 -1.78 -16.68
C TRP A 452 21.65 -0.54 -17.45
N ARG A 453 21.10 -0.72 -18.66
CA ARG A 453 20.48 0.40 -19.41
C ARG A 453 19.30 1.02 -18.64
N ALA A 454 18.51 0.21 -17.94
CA ALA A 454 17.45 0.73 -17.09
C ALA A 454 18.00 1.61 -15.95
N VAL A 455 19.10 1.18 -15.30
CA VAL A 455 19.79 1.97 -14.27
C VAL A 455 20.24 3.31 -14.82
N ASP A 456 20.89 3.33 -15.98
CA ASP A 456 21.38 4.56 -16.61
C ASP A 456 20.22 5.52 -16.96
N ILE A 457 19.12 4.98 -17.47
CA ILE A 457 17.90 5.75 -17.76
C ILE A 457 17.36 6.37 -16.47
N PHE A 458 17.17 5.59 -15.41
CA PHE A 458 16.61 6.11 -14.15
C PHE A 458 17.52 7.15 -13.50
N LYS A 459 18.84 6.97 -13.56
CA LYS A 459 19.81 7.98 -13.08
C LYS A 459 19.71 9.28 -13.88
N SER A 460 19.62 9.21 -15.22
CA SER A 460 19.47 10.41 -16.06
C SER A 460 18.17 11.19 -15.74
N ILE A 461 17.08 10.47 -15.45
CA ILE A 461 15.82 11.09 -15.07
C ILE A 461 15.93 11.79 -13.72
N ILE A 462 16.61 11.18 -12.75
CA ILE A 462 16.82 11.77 -11.42
C ILE A 462 17.64 13.05 -11.51
N GLU A 463 18.64 13.10 -12.40
CA GLU A 463 19.45 14.29 -12.65
C GLU A 463 18.63 15.43 -13.27
N ASP A 464 17.80 15.12 -14.27
CA ASP A 464 16.98 16.11 -14.98
C ASP A 464 15.73 16.54 -14.20
N CYS A 465 15.13 15.63 -13.45
CA CYS A 465 13.88 15.83 -12.73
C CYS A 465 13.95 15.21 -11.31
N PRO A 466 14.61 15.89 -10.35
CA PRO A 466 14.79 15.38 -8.98
C PRO A 466 13.50 15.20 -8.17
N GLN A 467 12.35 15.68 -8.68
CA GLN A 467 11.03 15.54 -8.05
C GLN A 467 10.24 14.34 -8.61
N PHE A 468 10.83 13.55 -9.50
CA PHE A 468 10.15 12.41 -10.09
C PHE A 468 10.36 11.13 -9.26
N ALA A 469 9.54 10.95 -8.21
CA ALA A 469 9.62 9.84 -7.24
C ALA A 469 9.75 8.45 -7.89
N MET A 470 9.05 8.23 -9.02
CA MET A 470 9.02 6.93 -9.67
C MET A 470 10.38 6.48 -10.21
N ALA A 471 11.25 7.38 -10.68
CA ALA A 471 12.60 6.99 -11.10
C ALA A 471 13.45 6.52 -9.91
N TYR A 472 13.37 7.21 -8.76
CA TYR A 472 14.03 6.77 -7.53
C TYR A 472 13.55 5.39 -7.10
N SER A 473 12.23 5.20 -7.03
CA SER A 473 11.61 3.93 -6.64
C SER A 473 12.05 2.78 -7.56
N SER A 474 12.04 2.99 -8.87
CA SER A 474 12.45 1.97 -9.85
C SER A 474 13.93 1.63 -9.77
N LEU A 475 14.80 2.64 -9.59
CA LEU A 475 16.22 2.43 -9.37
C LEU A 475 16.49 1.59 -8.10
N VAL A 476 15.83 1.94 -6.99
CA VAL A 476 15.93 1.18 -5.73
C VAL A 476 15.48 -0.27 -5.92
N GLY A 477 14.37 -0.48 -6.62
CA GLY A 477 13.89 -1.82 -6.96
C GLY A 477 14.96 -2.66 -7.65
N VAL A 478 15.67 -2.09 -8.63
CA VAL A 478 16.78 -2.75 -9.33
C VAL A 478 17.98 -3.02 -8.41
N LEU A 479 18.42 -2.03 -7.63
CA LEU A 479 19.56 -2.16 -6.73
C LEU A 479 19.32 -3.24 -5.66
N ASN A 480 18.13 -3.26 -5.06
CA ASN A 480 17.74 -4.25 -4.06
C ASN A 480 17.57 -5.67 -4.63
N SER A 481 17.59 -5.83 -5.96
CA SER A 481 17.38 -7.13 -6.60
C SER A 481 18.54 -7.68 -7.41
N ASN A 482 19.59 -6.89 -7.66
CA ASN A 482 20.74 -7.32 -8.46
C ASN A 482 21.38 -8.64 -7.98
N HIS A 483 21.58 -8.78 -6.68
CA HIS A 483 22.30 -9.93 -6.11
C HIS A 483 21.55 -11.26 -6.25
N PHE A 484 20.21 -11.28 -6.32
CA PHE A 484 19.45 -12.53 -6.50
C PHE A 484 19.17 -12.88 -7.96
N ILE A 485 19.27 -11.90 -8.87
CA ILE A 485 19.11 -12.10 -10.32
C ILE A 485 20.40 -12.59 -10.97
N PHE A 486 21.56 -12.12 -10.47
CA PHE A 486 22.87 -12.44 -11.05
C PHE A 486 23.65 -13.42 -10.17
N PRO A 487 23.77 -14.70 -10.58
CA PRO A 487 24.49 -15.71 -9.81
C PRO A 487 25.93 -15.28 -9.51
N GLY A 488 26.35 -15.39 -8.25
CA GLY A 488 27.71 -15.03 -7.80
C GLY A 488 27.90 -13.54 -7.45
N MET A 489 26.90 -12.68 -7.69
CA MET A 489 26.92 -11.30 -7.21
C MET A 489 26.43 -11.23 -5.75
N SER A 490 27.30 -10.78 -4.85
CA SER A 490 26.98 -10.62 -3.43
C SER A 490 26.37 -9.26 -3.11
N ARG A 491 25.65 -9.18 -1.99
CA ARG A 491 25.22 -7.92 -1.40
C ARG A 491 26.43 -7.04 -1.04
N SER A 492 26.30 -5.74 -1.24
CA SER A 492 27.34 -4.74 -0.93
C SER A 492 26.77 -3.67 -0.02
N SER A 493 27.46 -3.39 1.09
CA SER A 493 27.05 -2.36 2.05
C SER A 493 27.08 -0.94 1.47
N GLU A 494 27.82 -0.72 0.39
CA GLU A 494 27.81 0.55 -0.36
C GLU A 494 26.50 0.70 -1.14
N VAL A 495 26.15 -0.32 -1.93
CA VAL A 495 24.91 -0.34 -2.73
C VAL A 495 23.67 -0.30 -1.84
N GLU A 496 23.69 -1.01 -0.70
CA GLU A 496 22.58 -1.02 0.25
C GLU A 496 22.35 0.35 0.88
N ARG A 497 23.42 1.10 1.19
CA ARG A 497 23.31 2.48 1.71
C ARG A 497 22.84 3.45 0.63
N GLU A 498 23.31 3.30 -0.61
CA GLU A 498 22.82 4.07 -1.76
C GLU A 498 21.31 3.83 -1.97
N ALA A 499 20.89 2.57 -2.01
CA ALA A 499 19.49 2.19 -2.16
C ALA A 499 18.60 2.75 -1.04
N LEU A 500 19.05 2.68 0.22
CA LEU A 500 18.32 3.27 1.35
C LEU A 500 18.19 4.79 1.23
N SER A 501 19.24 5.49 0.79
CA SER A 501 19.20 6.93 0.56
C SER A 501 18.20 7.31 -0.54
N LEU A 502 18.23 6.59 -1.67
CA LEU A 502 17.31 6.82 -2.79
C LEU A 502 15.86 6.49 -2.40
N ALA A 503 15.64 5.43 -1.62
CA ALA A 503 14.31 5.03 -1.18
C ALA A 503 13.68 6.06 -0.23
N LYS A 504 14.48 6.60 0.69
CA LYS A 504 14.06 7.72 1.55
C LYS A 504 13.64 8.92 0.71
N LYS A 505 14.40 9.23 -0.36
CA LYS A 505 14.04 10.33 -1.26
C LYS A 505 12.75 10.09 -2.04
N ALA A 506 12.53 8.87 -2.54
CA ALA A 506 11.29 8.49 -3.22
C ALA A 506 10.06 8.73 -2.33
N VAL A 507 10.13 8.28 -1.07
CA VAL A 507 9.05 8.45 -0.08
C VAL A 507 8.90 9.90 0.39
N GLU A 508 9.97 10.68 0.46
CA GLU A 508 9.89 12.12 0.76
C GLU A 508 9.09 12.87 -0.32
N ILE A 509 9.25 12.48 -1.59
CA ILE A 509 8.57 13.12 -2.72
C ILE A 509 7.13 12.63 -2.88
N ASP A 510 6.90 11.31 -2.79
CA ASP A 510 5.55 10.72 -2.81
C ASP A 510 5.37 9.72 -1.64
N PRO A 511 4.93 10.20 -0.47
CA PRO A 511 4.72 9.34 0.71
C PRO A 511 3.60 8.31 0.53
N LEU A 512 2.68 8.52 -0.41
CA LEU A 512 1.47 7.70 -0.59
C LEU A 512 1.69 6.55 -1.60
N ASP A 513 2.80 6.56 -2.34
CA ASP A 513 3.12 5.49 -3.29
C ASP A 513 3.52 4.20 -2.55
N SER A 514 2.65 3.19 -2.63
CA SER A 514 2.84 1.91 -1.94
C SER A 514 4.14 1.20 -2.35
N ARG A 515 4.55 1.33 -3.62
CA ARG A 515 5.79 0.73 -4.13
C ARG A 515 7.03 1.41 -3.57
N SER A 516 7.04 2.73 -3.48
CA SER A 516 8.13 3.48 -2.85
C SER A 516 8.28 3.12 -1.37
N GLN A 517 7.17 2.96 -0.65
CA GLN A 517 7.17 2.48 0.74
C GLN A 517 7.69 1.04 0.84
N LEU A 518 7.26 0.14 -0.06
CA LEU A 518 7.75 -1.24 -0.14
C LEU A 518 9.26 -1.29 -0.39
N HIS A 519 9.77 -0.48 -1.32
CA HIS A 519 11.19 -0.39 -1.64
C HIS A 519 12.00 0.22 -0.50
N LEU A 520 11.45 1.18 0.25
CA LEU A 520 12.07 1.68 1.48
C LEU A 520 12.16 0.58 2.54
N ALA A 521 11.08 -0.18 2.76
CA ALA A 521 11.07 -1.30 3.71
C ALA A 521 12.11 -2.38 3.35
N TRP A 522 12.21 -2.74 2.06
CA TRP A 522 13.26 -3.65 1.59
C TRP A 522 14.66 -3.08 1.79
N SER A 523 14.89 -1.81 1.50
CA SER A 523 16.21 -1.18 1.70
C SER A 523 16.59 -1.13 3.19
N GLN A 524 15.63 -0.89 4.07
CA GLN A 524 15.82 -0.96 5.53
C GLN A 524 16.18 -2.38 5.97
N ALA A 525 15.46 -3.40 5.49
CA ALA A 525 15.77 -4.79 5.80
C ALA A 525 17.19 -5.18 5.32
N MET A 526 17.57 -4.76 4.11
CA MET A 526 18.93 -4.97 3.57
C MET A 526 20.01 -4.29 4.43
N ASN A 527 19.74 -3.14 5.04
CA ASN A 527 20.67 -2.48 5.97
C ASN A 527 20.61 -3.06 7.40
N GLY A 528 19.78 -4.08 7.66
CA GLY A 528 19.62 -4.70 8.98
C GLY A 528 18.69 -3.93 9.93
N GLU A 529 17.99 -2.90 9.45
CA GLU A 529 17.02 -2.10 10.21
C GLU A 529 15.66 -2.83 10.30
N HIS A 530 15.65 -4.12 10.69
CA HIS A 530 14.48 -5.01 10.56
C HIS A 530 13.23 -4.51 11.30
N SER A 531 13.41 -3.84 12.43
CA SER A 531 12.29 -3.27 13.20
C SER A 531 11.63 -2.09 12.49
N ILE A 532 12.38 -1.31 11.71
CA ILE A 532 11.81 -0.22 10.90
C ILE A 532 11.18 -0.80 9.63
N ALA A 533 11.88 -1.73 8.98
CA ALA A 533 11.40 -2.41 7.78
C ALA A 533 10.02 -3.07 7.99
N GLU A 534 9.80 -3.70 9.15
CA GLU A 534 8.51 -4.30 9.49
C GLU A 534 7.34 -3.32 9.39
N LEU A 535 7.52 -2.09 9.89
CA LEU A 535 6.50 -1.05 9.83
C LEU A 535 6.27 -0.60 8.38
N GLY A 536 7.34 -0.45 7.60
CA GLY A 536 7.26 -0.11 6.18
C GLY A 536 6.53 -1.16 5.34
N PHE A 537 6.76 -2.44 5.57
CA PHE A 537 6.05 -3.52 4.88
C PHE A 537 4.55 -3.52 5.16
N LYS A 538 4.16 -3.33 6.43
CA LYS A 538 2.75 -3.19 6.82
C LYS A 538 2.11 -1.98 6.15
N LEU A 539 2.81 -0.84 6.17
CA LEU A 539 2.34 0.39 5.56
C LEU A 539 2.15 0.25 4.05
N ALA A 540 3.06 -0.41 3.34
CA ALA A 540 2.92 -0.65 1.91
C ALA A 540 1.63 -1.44 1.58
N CYS A 541 1.31 -2.46 2.38
CA CYS A 541 0.05 -3.20 2.25
C CYS A 541 -1.18 -2.37 2.63
N GLU A 542 -1.10 -1.56 3.69
CA GLU A 542 -2.20 -0.67 4.10
C GLU A 542 -2.46 0.42 3.05
N LEU A 543 -1.41 0.88 2.36
CA LEU A 543 -1.54 1.83 1.27
C LEU A 543 -2.25 1.24 0.05
N ASN A 544 -2.17 -0.08 -0.13
CA ASN A 544 -2.83 -0.80 -1.20
C ASN A 544 -3.15 -2.26 -0.82
N GLU A 545 -4.30 -2.48 -0.18
CA GLU A 545 -4.65 -3.78 0.40
C GLU A 545 -5.09 -4.85 -0.62
N TYR A 546 -5.23 -4.47 -1.90
CA TYR A 546 -5.66 -5.34 -3.00
C TYR A 546 -4.56 -5.62 -4.02
N ASP A 547 -3.37 -5.03 -3.86
CA ASP A 547 -2.20 -5.37 -4.68
C ASP A 547 -1.56 -6.66 -4.17
N SER A 548 -1.83 -7.76 -4.88
CA SER A 548 -1.29 -9.08 -4.58
C SER A 548 0.24 -9.13 -4.62
N TRP A 549 0.88 -8.34 -5.50
CA TRP A 549 2.32 -8.28 -5.61
C TRP A 549 2.94 -7.61 -4.37
N THR A 550 2.46 -6.42 -4.03
CA THR A 550 2.93 -5.69 -2.84
C THR A 550 2.70 -6.52 -1.60
N THR A 551 1.54 -7.18 -1.49
CA THR A 551 1.21 -8.07 -0.38
C THR A 551 2.15 -9.27 -0.28
N ALA A 552 2.44 -9.95 -1.40
CA ALA A 552 3.37 -11.09 -1.43
C ALA A 552 4.80 -10.66 -1.06
N SER A 553 5.26 -9.56 -1.65
CA SER A 553 6.60 -9.02 -1.39
C SER A 553 6.76 -8.59 0.06
N ALA A 554 5.77 -7.90 0.63
CA ALA A 554 5.74 -7.52 2.04
C ALA A 554 5.70 -8.74 2.96
N ALA A 555 4.96 -9.80 2.62
CA ALA A 555 4.97 -11.06 3.36
C ALA A 555 6.37 -11.68 3.42
N GLY A 556 7.07 -11.74 2.27
CA GLY A 556 8.47 -12.18 2.22
C GLY A 556 9.40 -11.32 3.10
N GLY A 557 9.27 -10.00 3.01
CA GLY A 557 10.04 -9.06 3.84
C GLY A 557 9.78 -9.24 5.34
N LEU A 558 8.52 -9.39 5.75
CA LEU A 558 8.12 -9.64 7.14
C LEU A 558 8.65 -10.99 7.66
N ALA A 559 8.66 -12.03 6.82
CA ALA A 559 9.27 -13.31 7.18
C ALA A 559 10.77 -13.14 7.45
N PHE A 560 11.48 -12.38 6.61
CA PHE A 560 12.91 -12.10 6.81
C PHE A 560 13.18 -11.21 8.02
N CYS A 561 12.26 -10.32 8.39
CA CYS A 561 12.31 -9.54 9.64
C CYS A 561 12.05 -10.38 10.91
N GLY A 562 11.74 -11.67 10.78
CA GLY A 562 11.45 -12.57 11.89
C GLY A 562 10.01 -12.49 12.39
N ARG A 563 9.05 -12.21 11.50
CA ARG A 563 7.61 -12.13 11.80
C ARG A 563 6.79 -13.20 11.06
N PRO A 564 7.12 -14.50 11.18
CA PRO A 564 6.41 -15.58 10.46
C PRO A 564 4.91 -15.63 10.79
N GLU A 565 4.52 -15.22 11.99
CA GLU A 565 3.13 -15.19 12.44
C GLU A 565 2.27 -14.15 11.71
N ILE A 566 2.89 -13.13 11.12
CA ILE A 566 2.22 -12.15 10.24
C ILE A 566 2.42 -12.55 8.78
N ALA A 567 3.64 -12.97 8.41
CA ALA A 567 4.00 -13.28 7.04
C ALA A 567 3.17 -14.43 6.45
N GLY A 568 2.92 -15.50 7.21
CA GLY A 568 2.14 -16.66 6.76
C GLY A 568 0.74 -16.27 6.26
N PRO A 569 -0.13 -15.73 7.13
CA PRO A 569 -1.47 -15.27 6.74
C PRO A 569 -1.43 -14.22 5.62
N LEU A 570 -0.44 -13.30 5.64
CA LEU A 570 -0.32 -12.29 4.59
C LEU A 570 0.05 -12.89 3.24
N SER A 571 0.87 -13.95 3.21
CA SER A 571 1.21 -14.67 1.98
C SER A 571 0.02 -15.46 1.42
N GLU A 572 -0.84 -16.00 2.28
CA GLU A 572 -2.10 -16.64 1.88
C GLU A 572 -3.06 -15.60 1.30
N LYS A 573 -3.21 -14.46 1.99
CA LYS A 573 -3.97 -13.31 1.47
C LYS A 573 -3.43 -12.89 0.10
N ALA A 574 -2.12 -12.84 -0.12
CA ALA A 574 -1.57 -12.48 -1.44
C ALA A 574 -2.02 -13.43 -2.56
N ILE A 575 -2.14 -14.73 -2.27
CA ILE A 575 -2.65 -15.74 -3.21
C ILE A 575 -4.16 -15.55 -3.42
N GLU A 576 -4.94 -15.36 -2.35
CA GLU A 576 -6.37 -15.07 -2.43
C GLU A 576 -6.64 -13.75 -3.17
N LEU A 577 -5.71 -12.80 -3.08
CA LEU A 577 -5.80 -11.54 -3.80
C LEU A 577 -5.53 -11.75 -5.29
N ALA A 578 -4.59 -12.64 -5.63
CA ALA A 578 -4.17 -12.91 -6.99
C ALA A 578 -5.13 -13.87 -7.69
N VAL A 579 -5.88 -13.37 -8.67
CA VAL A 579 -6.77 -14.27 -9.44
C VAL A 579 -5.99 -15.25 -10.34
N ALA A 580 -4.79 -14.85 -10.77
CA ALA A 580 -3.78 -15.73 -11.36
C ALA A 580 -2.40 -15.31 -10.82
N PRO A 581 -1.86 -15.98 -9.78
CA PRO A 581 -0.60 -15.55 -9.19
C PRO A 581 0.55 -15.78 -10.17
N VAL A 582 1.23 -14.70 -10.54
CA VAL A 582 2.42 -14.74 -11.40
C VAL A 582 3.58 -15.49 -10.71
N PRO A 583 4.55 -16.06 -11.44
CA PRO A 583 5.62 -16.87 -10.85
C PRO A 583 6.38 -16.22 -9.68
N MET A 584 6.56 -14.90 -9.72
CA MET A 584 7.24 -14.16 -8.66
C MET A 584 6.41 -14.03 -7.36
N VAL A 585 5.07 -14.03 -7.42
CA VAL A 585 4.23 -14.10 -6.21
C VAL A 585 4.48 -15.44 -5.51
N TRP A 586 4.52 -16.53 -6.28
CA TRP A 586 4.87 -17.85 -5.76
C TRP A 586 6.29 -17.93 -5.19
N ALA A 587 7.23 -17.15 -5.73
CA ALA A 587 8.58 -17.07 -5.17
C ALA A 587 8.59 -16.49 -3.75
N TYR A 588 7.88 -15.39 -3.50
CA TYR A 588 7.75 -14.86 -2.14
C TYR A 588 7.04 -15.85 -1.22
N VAL A 589 5.91 -16.42 -1.66
CA VAL A 589 5.14 -17.40 -0.89
C VAL A 589 6.01 -18.60 -0.50
N GLY A 590 6.81 -19.15 -1.41
CA GLY A 590 7.64 -20.31 -1.11
C GLY A 590 8.71 -20.04 -0.05
N CYS A 591 9.32 -18.84 -0.07
CA CYS A 591 10.24 -18.41 1.00
C CYS A 591 9.52 -18.33 2.35
N VAL A 592 8.33 -17.72 2.39
CA VAL A 592 7.51 -17.59 3.60
C VAL A 592 7.13 -18.97 4.16
N ARG A 593 6.65 -19.87 3.31
CA ARG A 593 6.25 -21.23 3.71
C ARG A 593 7.41 -22.02 4.32
N TYR A 594 8.61 -21.93 3.75
CA TYR A 594 9.80 -22.54 4.35
C TYR A 594 10.05 -22.02 5.78
N ILE A 595 10.02 -20.70 5.95
CA ILE A 595 10.28 -20.02 7.23
C ILE A 595 9.20 -20.36 8.27
N CYS A 596 7.95 -20.50 7.85
CA CYS A 596 6.85 -20.96 8.70
C CYS A 596 6.89 -22.47 9.00
N GLY A 597 7.81 -23.23 8.39
CA GLY A 597 7.96 -24.68 8.57
C GLY A 597 7.05 -25.53 7.66
N ASP A 598 6.30 -24.93 6.75
CA ASP A 598 5.52 -25.62 5.72
C ASP A 598 6.40 -25.98 4.52
N TYR A 599 7.24 -27.01 4.69
CA TYR A 599 8.13 -27.47 3.64
C TYR A 599 7.37 -28.06 2.43
N ALA A 600 6.22 -28.70 2.65
CA ALA A 600 5.40 -29.26 1.57
C ALA A 600 4.85 -28.13 0.68
N GLY A 601 4.28 -27.10 1.28
CA GLY A 601 3.81 -25.94 0.54
C GLY A 601 4.93 -25.12 -0.08
N CYS A 602 6.14 -25.10 0.47
CA CYS A 602 7.32 -24.51 -0.19
C CYS A 602 7.65 -25.22 -1.52
N VAL A 603 7.67 -26.57 -1.54
CA VAL A 603 7.89 -27.34 -2.77
C VAL A 603 6.78 -27.09 -3.80
N GLN A 604 5.52 -26.99 -3.35
CA GLN A 604 4.39 -26.64 -4.22
C GLN A 604 4.57 -25.26 -4.84
N ALA A 605 4.88 -24.24 -4.02
CA ALA A 605 5.07 -22.87 -4.48
C ALA A 605 6.23 -22.76 -5.47
N ALA A 606 7.35 -23.43 -5.22
CA ALA A 606 8.48 -23.45 -6.15
C ALA A 606 8.10 -24.06 -7.51
N THR A 607 7.25 -25.09 -7.52
CA THR A 607 6.73 -25.69 -8.76
C THR A 607 5.81 -24.73 -9.52
N GLN A 608 4.98 -23.97 -8.80
CA GLN A 608 4.11 -22.93 -9.39
C GLN A 608 4.87 -21.70 -9.88
N SER A 609 6.10 -21.48 -9.38
CA SER A 609 7.02 -20.48 -9.93
C SER A 609 7.75 -20.95 -11.20
N GLU A 610 7.32 -22.10 -11.77
CA GLU A 610 7.86 -22.73 -12.99
C GLU A 610 9.37 -23.02 -12.93
N ASP A 611 9.94 -23.07 -11.72
CA ASP A 611 11.38 -23.08 -11.47
C ASP A 611 12.14 -21.93 -12.21
N GLU A 612 11.47 -20.88 -12.70
CA GLU A 612 12.11 -19.77 -13.42
C GLU A 612 13.00 -18.94 -12.50
N VAL A 613 12.54 -18.69 -11.26
CA VAL A 613 13.26 -17.91 -10.25
C VAL A 613 14.34 -18.76 -9.61
N LEU A 614 15.61 -18.51 -9.97
CA LEU A 614 16.75 -19.35 -9.60
C LEU A 614 16.91 -19.54 -8.08
N VAL A 615 16.69 -18.48 -7.31
CA VAL A 615 16.78 -18.53 -5.84
C VAL A 615 15.71 -19.41 -5.20
N MET A 616 14.55 -19.60 -5.85
CA MET A 616 13.49 -20.48 -5.36
C MET A 616 13.83 -21.97 -5.44
N ALA A 617 14.60 -22.36 -6.47
CA ALA A 617 15.08 -23.72 -6.57
C ALA A 617 15.96 -24.12 -5.37
N GLY A 618 16.70 -23.16 -4.79
CA GLY A 618 17.47 -23.39 -3.56
C GLY A 618 16.57 -23.72 -2.36
N TRP A 619 15.51 -22.94 -2.15
CA TRP A 619 14.51 -23.20 -1.11
C TRP A 619 13.79 -24.54 -1.31
N LYS A 620 13.46 -24.90 -2.56
CA LYS A 620 12.86 -26.20 -2.92
C LYS A 620 13.75 -27.38 -2.55
N VAL A 621 15.04 -27.31 -2.87
CA VAL A 621 16.02 -28.36 -2.52
C VAL A 621 16.07 -28.56 -1.00
N ALA A 622 16.15 -27.46 -0.25
CA ALA A 622 16.16 -27.52 1.20
C ALA A 622 14.84 -28.09 1.76
N ALA A 623 13.70 -27.70 1.21
CA ALA A 623 12.40 -28.19 1.64
C ALA A 623 12.23 -29.70 1.37
N LEU A 624 12.65 -30.19 0.20
CA LEU A 624 12.64 -31.63 -0.14
C LEU A 624 13.47 -32.45 0.85
N ARG A 625 14.64 -31.95 1.26
CA ARG A 625 15.47 -32.57 2.30
C ARG A 625 14.73 -32.66 3.64
N ARG A 626 14.09 -31.57 4.08
CA ARG A 626 13.32 -31.52 5.34
C ARG A 626 12.11 -32.45 5.33
N LEU A 627 11.55 -32.73 4.16
CA LEU A 627 10.48 -33.70 3.96
C LEU A 627 10.97 -35.16 3.89
N GLY A 628 12.27 -35.41 4.00
CA GLY A 628 12.83 -36.76 3.86
C GLY A 628 12.82 -37.29 2.43
N ARG A 629 12.89 -36.40 1.42
CA ARG A 629 12.95 -36.72 -0.02
C ARG A 629 14.35 -36.41 -0.61
N PRO A 630 15.43 -37.07 -0.15
CA PRO A 630 16.80 -36.72 -0.52
C PRO A 630 17.14 -37.00 -1.99
N ASP A 631 16.55 -38.02 -2.61
CA ASP A 631 16.77 -38.33 -4.03
C ASP A 631 16.29 -37.21 -4.96
N GLU A 632 15.12 -36.65 -4.67
CA GLU A 632 14.57 -35.53 -5.44
C GLU A 632 15.36 -34.25 -5.20
N ALA A 633 15.77 -33.99 -3.95
CA ALA A 633 16.63 -32.87 -3.62
C ALA A 633 17.97 -32.92 -4.38
N ARG A 634 18.58 -34.10 -4.49
CA ARG A 634 19.81 -34.34 -5.29
C ARG A 634 19.61 -34.02 -6.77
N SER A 635 18.52 -34.51 -7.36
CA SER A 635 18.22 -34.25 -8.78
C SER A 635 18.06 -32.74 -9.05
N HIS A 636 17.30 -32.05 -8.20
CA HIS A 636 17.05 -30.62 -8.34
C HIS A 636 18.30 -29.76 -8.09
N VAL A 637 19.15 -30.10 -7.11
CA VAL A 637 20.37 -29.31 -6.85
C VAL A 637 21.36 -29.38 -8.03
N GLY A 638 21.47 -30.52 -8.72
CA GLY A 638 22.29 -30.64 -9.92
C GLY A 638 21.79 -29.80 -11.09
N GLN A 639 20.47 -29.71 -11.29
CA GLN A 639 19.87 -28.81 -12.30
C GLN A 639 20.08 -27.33 -11.96
N LEU A 640 19.88 -26.97 -10.68
CA LEU A 640 20.09 -25.62 -10.17
C LEU A 640 21.55 -25.17 -10.39
N PHE A 641 22.52 -25.99 -9.99
CA PHE A 641 23.93 -25.60 -10.07
C PHE A 641 24.41 -25.45 -11.52
N ARG A 642 23.93 -26.27 -12.46
CA ARG A 642 24.19 -26.06 -13.89
C ARG A 642 23.73 -24.69 -14.38
N ARG A 643 22.54 -24.24 -13.96
CA ARG A 643 22.01 -22.92 -14.30
C ARG A 643 22.80 -21.79 -13.65
N ILE A 644 23.19 -21.97 -12.38
CA ILE A 644 24.04 -21.01 -11.64
C ILE A 644 25.39 -20.83 -12.35
N VAL A 645 26.05 -21.93 -12.72
CA VAL A 645 27.35 -21.90 -13.42
C VAL A 645 27.23 -21.20 -14.78
N ALA A 646 26.19 -21.51 -15.56
CA ALA A 646 25.96 -20.88 -16.86
C ALA A 646 25.74 -19.36 -16.79
N GLY A 647 25.22 -18.86 -15.67
CA GLY A 647 24.95 -17.44 -15.42
C GLY A 647 25.93 -16.76 -14.48
N TRP A 648 27.06 -17.40 -14.11
CA TRP A 648 27.93 -16.93 -13.04
C TRP A 648 28.60 -15.59 -13.35
N ARG A 649 28.54 -14.66 -12.41
CA ARG A 649 29.10 -13.29 -12.44
C ARG A 649 29.98 -12.97 -11.23
N GLY A 650 30.23 -13.95 -10.35
CA GLY A 650 31.09 -13.76 -9.18
C GLY A 650 32.57 -13.65 -9.57
N GLU A 651 33.35 -12.91 -8.77
CA GLU A 651 34.80 -12.75 -8.98
C GLU A 651 35.57 -14.06 -8.79
N ALA A 652 35.14 -14.89 -7.84
CA ALA A 652 35.69 -16.23 -7.61
C ALA A 652 35.08 -17.25 -8.58
N GLU A 653 35.83 -18.28 -8.96
CA GLU A 653 35.32 -19.37 -9.78
C GLU A 653 34.14 -20.09 -9.09
N PRO A 654 33.10 -20.51 -9.85
CA PRO A 654 31.95 -21.19 -9.28
C PRO A 654 32.34 -22.58 -8.73
N SER A 655 32.30 -22.69 -7.41
CA SER A 655 32.39 -23.93 -6.63
C SER A 655 31.09 -24.17 -5.86
N VAL A 656 30.86 -25.41 -5.39
CA VAL A 656 29.71 -25.75 -4.54
C VAL A 656 29.57 -24.77 -3.36
N GLU A 657 30.66 -24.50 -2.66
CA GLU A 657 30.66 -23.61 -1.51
C GLU A 657 30.36 -22.15 -1.88
N THR A 658 30.95 -21.62 -2.96
CA THR A 658 30.65 -20.26 -3.41
C THR A 658 29.21 -20.10 -3.91
N MET A 659 28.65 -21.13 -4.56
CA MET A 659 27.25 -21.12 -5.02
C MET A 659 26.27 -21.17 -3.85
N ILE A 660 26.54 -22.01 -2.84
CA ILE A 660 25.75 -22.06 -1.60
C ILE A 660 25.88 -20.74 -0.83
N ALA A 661 27.09 -20.17 -0.73
CA ALA A 661 27.31 -18.89 -0.08
C ALA A 661 26.54 -17.77 -0.76
N TRP A 662 26.50 -17.74 -2.09
CA TRP A 662 25.69 -16.80 -2.86
C TRP A 662 24.19 -16.99 -2.59
N LEU A 663 23.65 -18.21 -2.72
CA LEU A 663 22.23 -18.50 -2.48
C LEU A 663 21.77 -18.07 -1.08
N VAL A 664 22.55 -18.41 -0.04
CA VAL A 664 22.23 -18.08 1.35
C VAL A 664 22.44 -16.59 1.64
N GLY A 665 23.47 -16.00 1.02
CA GLY A 665 23.85 -14.59 1.22
C GLY A 665 22.91 -13.59 0.53
N CYS A 666 22.00 -14.03 -0.33
CA CYS A 666 21.05 -13.14 -1.01
C CYS A 666 20.00 -12.51 -0.08
N PHE A 667 19.69 -13.11 1.07
CA PHE A 667 18.53 -12.71 1.85
C PHE A 667 18.91 -11.92 3.12
N PRO A 668 18.21 -10.83 3.46
CA PRO A 668 18.42 -10.08 4.70
C PRO A 668 17.69 -10.72 5.89
N ILE A 669 17.83 -12.04 6.06
CA ILE A 669 17.12 -12.79 7.10
C ILE A 669 17.72 -12.47 8.47
N ARG A 670 16.86 -12.03 9.40
CA ARG A 670 17.22 -11.69 10.78
C ARG A 670 17.57 -12.92 11.62
N ASP A 671 16.85 -14.02 11.43
CA ASP A 671 17.06 -15.26 12.18
C ASP A 671 18.15 -16.13 11.55
N GLN A 672 19.30 -16.17 12.21
CA GLN A 672 20.47 -16.91 11.74
C GLN A 672 20.22 -18.42 11.65
N SER A 673 19.30 -18.98 12.46
CA SER A 673 19.01 -20.41 12.44
C SER A 673 18.40 -20.88 11.11
N ILE A 674 17.64 -20.00 10.44
CA ILE A 674 17.05 -20.26 9.12
C ILE A 674 18.13 -20.32 8.04
N LEU A 675 19.09 -19.38 8.08
CA LEU A 675 20.21 -19.34 7.14
C LEU A 675 21.13 -20.57 7.31
N ASP A 676 21.35 -20.96 8.56
CA ASP A 676 22.19 -22.12 8.90
C ASP A 676 21.52 -23.43 8.47
N ASP A 677 20.21 -23.56 8.67
CA ASP A 677 19.44 -24.71 8.18
C ASP A 677 19.44 -24.77 6.64
N LEU A 678 19.15 -23.66 5.95
CA LEU A 678 19.19 -23.59 4.48
C LEU A 678 20.56 -24.03 3.94
N ARG A 679 21.65 -23.51 4.54
CA ARG A 679 23.03 -23.88 4.20
C ARG A 679 23.29 -25.37 4.43
N ALA A 680 22.86 -25.90 5.57
CA ALA A 680 23.06 -27.31 5.91
C ALA A 680 22.31 -28.25 4.95
N GLN A 681 21.07 -27.94 4.59
CA GLN A 681 20.28 -28.77 3.68
C GLN A 681 20.84 -28.75 2.26
N LEU A 682 21.27 -27.58 1.76
CA LEU A 682 21.91 -27.47 0.43
C LEU A 682 23.23 -28.25 0.36
N ARG A 683 24.08 -28.14 1.39
CA ARG A 683 25.32 -28.93 1.47
C ARG A 683 25.02 -30.42 1.51
N ALA A 684 24.08 -30.86 2.36
CA ALA A 684 23.75 -32.26 2.48
C ALA A 684 23.16 -32.86 1.18
N ALA A 685 22.40 -32.07 0.41
CA ALA A 685 21.93 -32.48 -0.91
C ALA A 685 23.07 -32.71 -1.93
N CYS A 686 24.27 -32.14 -1.69
CA CYS A 686 25.45 -32.33 -2.53
C CYS A 686 26.36 -33.50 -2.08
N SER A 687 26.26 -33.96 -0.84
CA SER A 687 27.27 -34.85 -0.20
C SER A 687 26.92 -36.35 -0.12
N GLU A 688 25.74 -36.79 -0.56
CA GLU A 688 25.33 -38.21 -0.49
C GLU A 688 25.67 -38.96 -1.80
N PRO A 689 26.32 -40.14 -1.74
CA PRO A 689 26.80 -40.84 -2.94
C PRO A 689 25.64 -41.44 -3.75
N TYR A 690 25.59 -41.15 -5.04
CA TYR A 690 24.84 -41.91 -6.05
C TYR A 690 25.83 -42.85 -6.75
N PRO A 691 25.44 -44.07 -7.18
CA PRO A 691 26.20 -44.84 -8.16
C PRO A 691 26.02 -44.17 -9.54
N LEU A 692 26.67 -43.03 -9.74
CA LEU A 692 26.89 -42.40 -11.03
C LEU A 692 28.42 -42.43 -11.19
N ASP A 693 28.89 -42.96 -12.31
CA ASP A 693 30.31 -43.09 -12.61
C ASP A 693 31.07 -41.80 -12.22
N ASP A 694 32.21 -41.99 -11.55
CA ASP A 694 33.07 -40.97 -10.93
C ASP A 694 33.54 -39.82 -11.87
N ASP A 695 33.11 -39.81 -13.14
CA ASP A 695 33.46 -38.81 -14.14
C ASP A 695 32.59 -37.53 -14.10
N ASP A 696 31.35 -37.54 -13.58
CA ASP A 696 30.42 -36.44 -13.88
C ASP A 696 30.42 -35.23 -12.93
N ALA A 697 30.87 -35.37 -11.68
CA ALA A 697 31.00 -34.23 -10.76
C ALA A 697 32.22 -33.35 -11.09
N LEU A 698 33.28 -33.96 -11.65
CA LEU A 698 34.48 -33.26 -12.14
C LEU A 698 34.38 -32.87 -13.63
N SER A 699 33.52 -33.53 -14.43
CA SER A 699 33.22 -33.12 -15.82
C SER A 699 32.45 -31.79 -15.89
N LEU A 700 31.64 -31.46 -14.89
CA LEU A 700 30.86 -30.20 -14.82
C LEU A 700 31.71 -28.92 -14.76
N VAL A 701 32.94 -29.01 -14.22
CA VAL A 701 33.93 -27.93 -14.23
C VAL A 701 34.92 -28.10 -15.40
N GLY A 702 35.17 -29.34 -15.83
CA GLY A 702 36.13 -29.67 -16.89
C GLY A 702 35.65 -29.45 -18.35
N GLN A 703 34.36 -29.60 -18.65
CA GLN A 703 33.84 -29.52 -20.04
C GLN A 703 33.65 -28.07 -20.56
N VAL A 704 33.76 -27.05 -19.71
CA VAL A 704 33.73 -25.63 -20.13
C VAL A 704 35.02 -25.21 -20.85
N ARG A 705 36.10 -26.01 -20.77
CA ARG A 705 37.38 -25.72 -21.42
C ARG A 705 37.40 -25.86 -22.95
N THR A 706 36.41 -26.50 -23.58
CA THR A 706 36.47 -26.81 -25.03
C THR A 706 35.39 -26.13 -25.88
N GLY A 707 34.44 -25.42 -25.29
CA GLY A 707 33.35 -24.73 -26.02
C GLY A 707 33.50 -23.22 -26.21
N ALA A 708 34.45 -22.57 -25.52
CA ALA A 708 34.72 -21.13 -25.65
C ALA A 708 36.08 -20.90 -26.31
N LYS A 709 36.09 -20.93 -27.64
CA LYS A 709 37.04 -20.20 -28.48
C LYS A 709 36.28 -19.32 -29.45
#